data_AF-A0A946U9B7-F1
#
_entry.id   AF-A0A946U9B7-F1
#
_cell.length_a   1.000
_cell.length_b   1.000
_cell.length_c   1.000
_cell.angle_alpha   90.00
_cell.angle_beta   90.00
_cell.angle_gamma   90.00
#
_symmetry.space_group_name_H-M   'P 1'
#
loop_
_entity.id
_entity.type
_entity.pdbx_description
1 polymer ?
#
loop_
_entity_poly.entity_id
_entity_poly.type
_entity_poly.pdbx_seq_one_letter_code
_entity_poly.pdbx_strand_id
1 'polypeptide(L)'
;MSSKIATLHDPLRDFRDSCGFALLAHVDGEKSHWLVQTTLESLARLTHRGAVAADGKSGDGCGIMLQFPEPFLREVADECGIRLAERFASGLVFFSPDEALIARGQKILTRHLGRSALDVAGWREVPTCPEVVGEQALTSMPAIYQVFVNAPAGWRPHDIERQLFAARRLAFEEERELPDPDPLYYVVTLSNLTMVYKGLVQAEHLADYYPDLRDERLTSAIGICHQRFSTNTLPRWNYAQPFRYLAHNGEINSVNANRDWANARAGILHSPLLPRLEELSHLVNESGSDSSSADNLLEVFLAGGMDIFRAMRLMMPPAIRDDMDPDLKAFIEFNSMHQEPWDGPAGVVATNGSIASCNLDRNGLRPARYSITHDGVFTVASETGVWDCPPERIKRRGRLGPGEMIAVDTETGRFWKNSAIDDSIKASHAYREWMSDNVVRVWNNDEQERKAANKFMRESSQQLPVFQRMFGLGAEEIETIVNPMCLEAQEPVGSMGDDTPVAVLSRRNRSIYDYFRQSFAQVTNPPIDPLRESAVMSLETCIGREHNVFHETASHAYRVLLPWPVLNYVKYQTLLGLDQRYYRNVRFSLNYDPDSQDLKAALEDLSESCVSAVHGGATILVLSDRDLSRDRLPMPAPLAVGAVHQGLLRAGERPNANIIIETGSARDPHQYAVLLGLGATAIYPYLAFQSINQQQESGALEGEPIQLRKNYRRGIRKGLLKILSKMGICTMASYRGSQLFEAVGLAPEVVSLCCPKVASKIAGAGFAELEQDVRRVADQAWVESQRPVRDGIYRFMHGGEEHAYNPDVVMDLQQAVATGKWADYRRFAEAVDRRPTLALRDLLRLRPAEKPLTLSQVEGEDHIYPRFDTAAMSIGALSPEAHESLAIAMNRLGGRSNSGEGGEDPARFNSERNSRIKQVASGRFGVSAHYLVNADVLQIKIAQGAKPGEGGQLPGHKVTVEIATLRCSTPGVTLISPPPHHDIYSIEDLSQLIFDLKQVNPKALVAVKLVASPGVGTIAVGVAKAYADLITISGYDGGTGASPLTSLKYAGGPWELGLAETHQTLRANDLR
;
A
#
# COMPACT_ATOMS: atom_id res chain seq x y z
N MET A 1 -18.13 -32.71 -9.90
CA MET A 1 -17.02 -31.76 -10.09
C MET A 1 -17.50 -30.64 -11.00
N SER A 2 -18.16 -29.64 -10.43
CA SER A 2 -18.45 -28.39 -11.15
C SER A 2 -17.13 -27.63 -11.23
N SER A 3 -16.66 -27.32 -12.45
CA SER A 3 -15.51 -26.43 -12.64
C SER A 3 -15.80 -25.13 -11.88
N LYS A 4 -15.13 -24.89 -10.75
CA LYS A 4 -15.14 -23.59 -10.10
C LYS A 4 -14.66 -22.59 -11.15
N ILE A 5 -15.56 -21.74 -11.61
CA ILE A 5 -15.20 -20.60 -12.46
C ILE A 5 -14.14 -19.84 -11.67
N ALA A 6 -12.93 -19.72 -12.21
CA ALA A 6 -11.90 -18.89 -11.60
C ALA A 6 -12.43 -17.46 -11.53
N THR A 7 -12.63 -16.95 -10.32
CA THR A 7 -13.11 -15.58 -10.08
C THR A 7 -11.94 -14.61 -10.16
N LEU A 8 -12.18 -13.38 -10.62
CA LEU A 8 -11.16 -12.31 -10.61
C LEU A 8 -10.87 -11.82 -9.18
N HIS A 9 -11.75 -12.16 -8.26
CA HIS A 9 -11.64 -11.90 -6.83
C HIS A 9 -10.81 -13.00 -6.15
N ASP A 10 -9.72 -12.60 -5.51
CA ASP A 10 -8.92 -13.43 -4.61
C ASP A 10 -9.10 -12.94 -3.15
N PRO A 11 -9.97 -13.61 -2.35
CA PRO A 11 -10.25 -13.19 -0.98
C PRO A 11 -9.05 -13.31 -0.04
N LEU A 12 -7.97 -14.01 -0.43
CA LEU A 12 -6.80 -14.21 0.42
C LEU A 12 -5.71 -13.15 0.21
N ARG A 13 -5.75 -12.43 -0.92
CA ARG A 13 -4.72 -11.45 -1.31
C ARG A 13 -5.06 -10.01 -0.92
N ASP A 14 -6.34 -9.67 -0.89
CA ASP A 14 -6.82 -8.29 -0.67
C ASP A 14 -7.52 -8.16 0.70
N PHE A 15 -6.74 -8.04 1.78
CA PHE A 15 -7.23 -7.77 3.14
C PHE A 15 -6.92 -6.32 3.55
N ARG A 16 -7.95 -5.56 3.93
CA ARG A 16 -7.81 -4.18 4.43
C ARG A 16 -8.81 -3.90 5.55
N ASP A 17 -8.31 -3.31 6.63
CA ASP A 17 -9.06 -3.07 7.87
C ASP A 17 -8.88 -1.62 8.33
N SER A 18 -9.92 -1.04 8.95
CA SER A 18 -9.89 0.26 9.64
C SER A 18 -11.01 0.29 10.68
N CYS A 19 -10.89 1.06 11.77
CA CYS A 19 -11.38 0.63 13.09
C CYS A 19 -11.53 1.76 14.14
N GLY A 20 -12.07 1.41 15.31
CA GLY A 20 -11.97 2.20 16.54
C GLY A 20 -11.19 1.43 17.61
N PHE A 21 -10.44 2.15 18.45
CA PHE A 21 -9.78 1.57 19.62
C PHE A 21 -9.99 2.43 20.87
N ALA A 22 -9.89 1.80 22.03
CA ALA A 22 -9.70 2.50 23.30
C ALA A 22 -8.77 1.70 24.20
N LEU A 23 -7.92 2.40 24.95
CA LEU A 23 -7.07 1.89 26.00
C LEU A 23 -7.40 2.64 27.28
N LEU A 24 -7.65 1.90 28.35
CA LEU A 24 -7.83 2.38 29.71
C LEU A 24 -6.76 1.74 30.60
N ALA A 25 -6.13 2.54 31.44
CA ALA A 25 -5.17 2.04 32.42
C ALA A 25 -5.28 2.83 33.74
N HIS A 26 -5.15 2.15 34.88
CA HIS A 26 -4.94 2.82 36.15
C HIS A 26 -3.46 3.15 36.32
N VAL A 27 -3.12 4.42 36.52
CA VAL A 27 -1.72 4.89 36.56
C VAL A 27 -0.92 4.16 37.62
N ASP A 28 -1.48 4.00 38.82
CA ASP A 28 -0.81 3.31 39.95
C ASP A 28 -1.01 1.78 39.97
N GLY A 29 -1.57 1.20 38.91
CA GLY A 29 -1.73 -0.25 38.77
C GLY A 29 -2.83 -0.90 39.61
N GLU A 30 -3.78 -0.12 40.13
CA GLU A 30 -4.94 -0.66 40.86
C GLU A 30 -5.84 -1.48 39.92
N LYS A 31 -5.98 -2.77 40.21
CA LYS A 31 -6.82 -3.69 39.45
C LYS A 31 -8.28 -3.58 39.91
N SER A 32 -9.20 -3.41 38.97
CA SER A 32 -10.64 -3.39 39.28
C SER A 32 -11.47 -4.00 38.17
N HIS A 33 -12.64 -4.52 38.54
CA HIS A 33 -13.63 -4.97 37.55
C HIS A 33 -14.32 -3.77 36.87
N TRP A 34 -14.41 -2.63 37.57
CA TRP A 34 -14.90 -1.37 37.00
C TRP A 34 -14.11 -0.98 35.74
N LEU A 35 -12.78 -1.14 35.74
CA LEU A 35 -11.95 -0.85 34.56
C LEU A 35 -12.27 -1.79 33.39
N VAL A 36 -12.52 -3.08 33.67
CA VAL A 36 -12.95 -4.06 32.65
C VAL A 36 -14.30 -3.67 32.05
N GLN A 37 -15.29 -3.38 32.89
CA GLN A 37 -16.62 -2.95 32.46
C GLN A 37 -16.58 -1.64 31.66
N THR A 38 -15.81 -0.64 32.11
CA THR A 38 -15.68 0.65 31.42
C THR A 38 -14.96 0.50 30.07
N THR A 39 -14.04 -0.46 29.98
CA THR A 39 -13.38 -0.80 28.71
C THR A 39 -14.38 -1.45 27.73
N LEU A 40 -15.27 -2.31 28.21
CA LEU A 40 -16.36 -2.90 27.40
C LEU A 40 -17.41 -1.86 26.99
N GLU A 41 -17.75 -0.93 27.88
CA GLU A 41 -18.61 0.22 27.55
C GLU A 41 -17.97 1.07 26.45
N SER A 42 -16.66 1.32 26.54
CA SER A 42 -15.89 2.02 25.51
C SER A 42 -15.94 1.31 24.17
N LEU A 43 -15.89 -0.02 24.16
CA LEU A 43 -16.05 -0.82 22.95
C LEU A 43 -17.45 -0.64 22.34
N ALA A 44 -18.50 -0.72 23.16
CA ALA A 44 -19.89 -0.54 22.71
C ALA A 44 -20.14 0.83 22.06
N ARG A 45 -19.52 1.90 22.58
CA ARG A 45 -19.63 3.26 22.02
C ARG A 45 -18.85 3.47 20.72
N LEU A 46 -18.05 2.50 20.27
CA LEU A 46 -17.35 2.55 18.98
C LEU A 46 -18.13 1.85 17.85
N THR A 47 -19.34 1.38 18.11
CA THR A 47 -20.17 0.65 17.13
C THR A 47 -20.49 1.48 15.88
N HIS A 48 -20.64 2.81 15.98
CA HIS A 48 -20.85 3.68 14.81
C HIS A 48 -19.66 3.74 13.85
N ARG A 49 -18.47 3.30 14.30
CA ARG A 49 -17.27 3.14 13.47
C ARG A 49 -17.09 1.71 12.94
N GLY A 50 -18.01 0.81 13.24
CA GLY A 50 -18.03 -0.54 12.70
C GLY A 50 -19.08 -0.68 11.58
N ALA A 51 -18.96 -1.74 10.79
CA ALA A 51 -20.04 -2.18 9.92
C ALA A 51 -20.73 -3.40 10.51
N VAL A 52 -22.02 -3.51 10.22
CA VAL A 52 -22.83 -4.68 10.49
C VAL A 52 -23.03 -5.42 9.16
N ALA A 53 -22.96 -6.75 9.18
CA ALA A 53 -23.24 -7.58 8.02
C ALA A 53 -24.74 -7.50 7.62
N ALA A 54 -25.07 -8.09 6.48
CA ALA A 54 -26.44 -8.10 5.95
C ALA A 54 -27.47 -8.74 6.90
N ASP A 55 -27.04 -9.60 7.83
CA ASP A 55 -27.90 -10.25 8.82
C ASP A 55 -28.28 -9.35 10.03
N GLY A 56 -27.73 -8.13 10.10
CA GLY A 56 -28.01 -7.17 11.17
C GLY A 56 -27.41 -7.53 12.54
N LYS A 57 -26.67 -8.64 12.66
CA LYS A 57 -26.09 -9.14 13.91
C LYS A 57 -24.59 -9.37 13.85
N SER A 58 -24.08 -9.90 12.74
CA SER A 58 -22.66 -10.20 12.60
C SER A 58 -21.86 -8.91 12.45
N GLY A 59 -20.92 -8.68 13.35
CA GLY A 59 -19.91 -7.62 13.23
C GLY A 59 -18.64 -8.14 12.55
N ASP A 60 -17.82 -7.23 12.00
CA ASP A 60 -16.56 -7.59 11.33
C ASP A 60 -15.45 -8.08 12.29
N GLY A 61 -15.70 -8.02 13.60
CA GLY A 61 -14.83 -8.50 14.68
C GLY A 61 -14.61 -7.47 15.77
N CYS A 62 -14.66 -7.90 17.03
CA CYS A 62 -14.37 -7.06 18.19
C CYS A 62 -13.61 -7.87 19.26
N GLY A 63 -13.02 -7.18 20.23
CA GLY A 63 -12.32 -7.84 21.31
C GLY A 63 -11.81 -6.90 22.39
N ILE A 64 -11.37 -7.52 23.48
CA ILE A 64 -10.75 -6.89 24.64
C ILE A 64 -9.48 -7.66 25.03
N MET A 65 -8.41 -6.92 25.29
CA MET A 65 -7.16 -7.38 25.89
C MET A 65 -7.07 -6.82 27.31
N LEU A 66 -6.74 -7.67 28.25
CA LEU A 66 -6.58 -7.34 29.66
C LEU A 66 -5.16 -7.65 30.12
N GLN A 67 -4.67 -6.92 31.11
CA GLN A 67 -3.55 -7.38 31.93
C GLN A 67 -3.93 -8.74 32.56
N PHE A 68 -2.95 -9.64 32.71
CA PHE A 68 -3.17 -11.00 33.18
C PHE A 68 -3.98 -11.05 34.50
N PRO A 69 -5.22 -11.58 34.48
CA PRO A 69 -6.13 -11.56 35.63
C PRO A 69 -5.89 -12.78 36.52
N GLU A 70 -4.70 -12.86 37.13
CA GLU A 70 -4.25 -14.03 37.90
C GLU A 70 -5.28 -14.55 38.94
N PRO A 71 -5.92 -13.72 39.79
CA PRO A 71 -6.83 -14.23 40.82
C PRO A 71 -8.03 -14.98 40.23
N PHE A 72 -8.67 -14.39 39.21
CA PHE A 72 -9.76 -15.02 38.48
C PHE A 72 -9.33 -16.35 37.86
N LEU A 73 -8.18 -16.37 37.19
CA LEU A 73 -7.67 -17.56 36.52
C LEU A 73 -7.38 -18.72 37.48
N ARG A 74 -6.93 -18.43 38.71
CA ARG A 74 -6.72 -19.46 39.74
C ARG A 74 -8.03 -20.07 40.19
N GLU A 75 -9.03 -19.26 40.50
CA GLU A 75 -10.33 -19.75 40.95
C GLU A 75 -11.01 -20.60 39.88
N VAL A 76 -10.98 -20.13 38.63
CA VAL A 76 -11.62 -20.85 37.51
C VAL A 76 -10.87 -22.15 37.19
N ALA A 77 -9.55 -22.19 37.35
CA ALA A 77 -8.77 -23.43 37.24
C ALA A 77 -9.10 -24.42 38.36
N ASP A 78 -9.23 -23.94 39.60
CA ASP A 78 -9.61 -24.75 40.76
C ASP A 78 -11.03 -25.34 40.60
N GLU A 79 -11.98 -24.54 40.09
CA GLU A 79 -13.34 -24.98 39.72
C GLU A 79 -13.32 -26.12 38.68
N CYS A 80 -12.33 -26.11 37.77
CA CYS A 80 -12.12 -27.16 36.76
C CYS A 80 -11.24 -28.31 37.26
N GLY A 81 -10.77 -28.30 38.51
CA GLY A 81 -9.86 -29.31 39.06
C GLY A 81 -8.42 -29.25 38.51
N ILE A 82 -8.03 -28.13 37.91
CA ILE A 82 -6.71 -27.91 37.31
C ILE A 82 -5.77 -27.34 38.37
N ARG A 83 -4.68 -28.06 38.67
CA ARG A 83 -3.70 -27.61 39.68
C ARG A 83 -2.65 -26.69 39.09
N LEU A 84 -2.66 -25.44 39.54
CA LEU A 84 -1.71 -24.43 39.10
C LEU A 84 -0.51 -24.31 40.04
N ALA A 85 0.66 -24.07 39.44
CA ALA A 85 1.88 -23.70 40.14
C ALA A 85 1.81 -22.23 40.62
N GLU A 86 2.83 -21.79 41.36
CA GLU A 86 2.98 -20.38 41.74
C GLU A 86 3.09 -19.49 40.50
N ARG A 87 3.90 -19.89 39.51
CA ARG A 87 3.98 -19.22 38.21
C ARG A 87 3.30 -20.08 37.16
N PHE A 88 2.31 -19.51 36.51
CA PHE A 88 1.59 -20.15 35.43
C PHE A 88 1.27 -19.13 34.33
N ALA A 89 0.87 -19.66 33.18
CA ALA A 89 0.35 -18.91 32.06
C ALA A 89 -1.00 -19.49 31.63
N SER A 90 -1.79 -18.69 30.94
CA SER A 90 -3.05 -19.14 30.36
C SER A 90 -3.28 -18.49 29.00
N GLY A 91 -4.12 -19.13 28.19
CA GLY A 91 -4.34 -18.69 26.82
C GLY A 91 -5.58 -19.27 26.20
N LEU A 92 -6.23 -18.49 25.32
CA LEU A 92 -7.33 -18.99 24.50
C LEU A 92 -6.81 -19.56 23.19
N VAL A 93 -7.32 -20.72 22.81
CA VAL A 93 -7.02 -21.41 21.56
C VAL A 93 -8.33 -21.71 20.84
N PHE A 94 -8.39 -21.31 19.58
CA PHE A 94 -9.46 -21.65 18.67
C PHE A 94 -9.13 -22.97 17.97
N PHE A 95 -10.15 -23.79 17.79
CA PHE A 95 -10.13 -25.03 17.02
C PHE A 95 -11.36 -25.09 16.13
N SER A 96 -11.31 -25.89 15.07
CA SER A 96 -12.55 -26.32 14.43
C SER A 96 -13.41 -27.14 15.42
N PRO A 97 -14.75 -27.03 15.39
CA PRO A 97 -15.65 -27.78 16.27
C PRO A 97 -15.73 -29.27 15.87
N ASP A 98 -14.59 -29.94 15.90
CA ASP A 98 -14.37 -31.36 15.59
C ASP A 98 -13.45 -31.94 16.67
N GLU A 99 -13.92 -32.98 17.38
CA GLU A 99 -13.20 -33.56 18.52
C GLU A 99 -11.80 -34.10 18.16
N ALA A 100 -11.61 -34.60 16.94
CA ALA A 100 -10.32 -35.12 16.49
C ALA A 100 -9.34 -33.98 16.18
N LEU A 101 -9.81 -32.88 15.58
CA LEU A 101 -9.00 -31.68 15.33
C LEU A 101 -8.62 -30.99 16.65
N ILE A 102 -9.57 -30.87 17.59
CA ILE A 102 -9.33 -30.34 18.93
C ILE A 102 -8.23 -31.16 19.63
N ALA A 103 -8.42 -32.49 19.73
CA ALA A 103 -7.45 -33.37 20.41
C ALA A 103 -6.06 -33.33 19.75
N ARG A 104 -6.01 -33.23 18.42
CA ARG A 104 -4.75 -33.12 17.65
C ARG A 104 -4.03 -31.82 17.99
N GLY A 105 -4.69 -30.68 17.86
CA GLY A 105 -4.07 -29.38 18.11
C GLY A 105 -3.68 -29.20 19.58
N GLN A 106 -4.47 -29.70 20.54
CA GLN A 106 -4.09 -29.76 21.96
C GLN A 106 -2.81 -30.57 22.16
N LYS A 107 -2.69 -31.73 21.51
CA LYS A 107 -1.50 -32.59 21.59
C LYS A 107 -0.26 -31.92 20.98
N ILE A 108 -0.41 -31.25 19.84
CA ILE A 108 0.68 -30.51 19.19
C ILE A 108 1.19 -29.39 20.10
N LEU A 109 0.28 -28.56 20.63
CA LEU A 109 0.65 -27.47 21.53
C LEU A 109 1.31 -28.01 22.81
N THR A 110 0.71 -29.04 23.43
CA THR A 110 1.26 -29.67 24.65
C THR A 110 2.67 -30.21 24.43
N ARG A 111 2.93 -30.82 23.27
CA ARG A 111 4.25 -31.34 22.93
C ARG A 111 5.30 -30.24 22.81
N HIS A 112 4.98 -29.13 22.15
CA HIS A 112 5.91 -28.00 22.02
C HIS A 112 6.14 -27.27 23.33
N LEU A 113 5.11 -27.13 24.17
CA LEU A 113 5.25 -26.59 25.52
C LEU A 113 6.17 -27.48 26.39
N GLY A 114 5.98 -28.79 26.35
CA GLY A 114 6.85 -29.74 27.05
C GLY A 114 8.31 -29.68 26.61
N ARG A 115 8.57 -29.46 25.31
CA ARG A 115 9.93 -29.23 24.78
C ARG A 115 10.56 -27.95 25.31
N SER A 116 9.75 -26.94 25.64
CA SER A 116 10.18 -25.70 26.27
C SER A 116 10.19 -25.77 27.81
N ALA A 117 10.19 -26.98 28.40
CA ALA A 117 10.16 -27.22 29.85
C ALA A 117 8.95 -26.59 30.58
N LEU A 118 7.84 -26.41 29.87
CA LEU A 118 6.56 -25.97 30.40
C LEU A 118 5.61 -27.16 30.52
N ASP A 119 4.81 -27.21 31.58
CA ASP A 119 3.90 -28.32 31.86
C ASP A 119 2.45 -27.88 31.64
N VAL A 120 1.70 -28.61 30.81
CA VAL A 120 0.28 -28.29 30.58
C VAL A 120 -0.54 -28.86 31.73
N ALA A 121 -1.03 -27.97 32.60
CA ALA A 121 -1.80 -28.32 33.78
C ALA A 121 -3.20 -28.85 33.43
N GLY A 122 -3.80 -28.32 32.38
CA GLY A 122 -5.13 -28.72 31.93
C GLY A 122 -5.73 -27.79 30.87
N TRP A 123 -6.89 -28.20 30.37
CA TRP A 123 -7.69 -27.46 29.39
C TRP A 123 -9.09 -27.24 29.95
N ARG A 124 -9.63 -26.03 29.77
CA ARG A 124 -10.99 -25.64 30.12
C ARG A 124 -11.72 -25.26 28.83
N GLU A 125 -12.90 -25.82 28.60
CA GLU A 125 -13.80 -25.29 27.58
C GLU A 125 -14.35 -23.94 28.06
N VAL A 126 -14.23 -22.90 27.23
CA VAL A 126 -14.61 -21.54 27.63
C VAL A 126 -16.13 -21.40 27.48
N PRO A 127 -16.85 -20.95 28.52
CA PRO A 127 -18.28 -20.67 28.42
C PRO A 127 -18.54 -19.65 27.32
N THR A 128 -19.44 -19.98 26.40
CA THR A 128 -19.86 -19.09 25.31
C THR A 128 -21.39 -19.10 25.14
N CYS A 129 -21.94 -18.03 24.59
CA CYS A 129 -23.37 -17.87 24.29
C CYS A 129 -23.57 -17.70 22.77
N PRO A 130 -23.73 -18.79 21.98
CA PRO A 130 -23.85 -18.71 20.53
C PRO A 130 -25.08 -17.92 20.04
N GLU A 131 -26.09 -17.71 20.88
CA GLU A 131 -27.37 -17.06 20.53
C GLU A 131 -27.21 -15.59 20.11
N VAL A 132 -26.15 -14.91 20.55
CA VAL A 132 -25.83 -13.52 20.17
C VAL A 132 -25.02 -13.42 18.87
N VAL A 133 -24.56 -14.55 18.32
CA VAL A 133 -23.77 -14.60 17.09
C VAL A 133 -24.73 -14.60 15.88
N GLY A 134 -24.42 -13.80 14.86
CA GLY A 134 -25.19 -13.78 13.62
C GLY A 134 -24.97 -15.02 12.76
N GLU A 135 -25.90 -15.29 11.82
CA GLU A 135 -25.90 -16.51 11.01
C GLU A 135 -24.59 -16.68 10.22
N GLN A 136 -24.06 -15.56 9.70
CA GLN A 136 -22.81 -15.58 8.95
C GLN A 136 -21.60 -15.95 9.83
N ALA A 137 -21.50 -15.36 11.02
CA ALA A 137 -20.40 -15.63 11.96
C ALA A 137 -20.47 -17.04 12.57
N LEU A 138 -21.67 -17.62 12.71
CA LEU A 138 -21.87 -19.00 13.18
C LEU A 138 -21.24 -20.03 12.24
N THR A 139 -21.22 -19.79 10.92
CA THR A 139 -20.62 -20.73 9.95
C THR A 139 -19.12 -20.95 10.13
N SER A 140 -18.43 -20.01 10.79
CA SER A 140 -16.99 -20.05 11.04
C SER A 140 -16.65 -20.02 12.53
N MET A 141 -17.63 -20.24 13.41
CA MET A 141 -17.46 -20.21 14.87
C MET A 141 -16.51 -21.33 15.34
N PRO A 142 -15.40 -20.99 16.02
CA PRO A 142 -14.48 -21.98 16.54
C PRO A 142 -14.99 -22.58 17.86
N ALA A 143 -14.54 -23.80 18.15
CA ALA A 143 -14.51 -24.32 19.52
C ALA A 143 -13.41 -23.57 20.29
N ILE A 144 -13.74 -23.00 21.44
CA ILE A 144 -12.83 -22.12 22.21
C ILE A 144 -12.42 -22.82 23.50
N TYR A 145 -11.13 -23.11 23.61
CA TYR A 145 -10.56 -23.73 24.80
C TYR A 145 -9.50 -22.83 25.42
N GLN A 146 -9.46 -22.82 26.73
CA GLN A 146 -8.44 -22.18 27.54
C GLN A 146 -7.43 -23.21 28.03
N VAL A 147 -6.15 -23.01 27.71
CA VAL A 147 -5.06 -23.83 28.22
C VAL A 147 -4.47 -23.19 29.48
N PHE A 148 -4.08 -24.02 30.45
CA PHE A 148 -3.31 -23.62 31.62
C PHE A 148 -1.95 -24.30 31.60
N VAL A 149 -0.90 -23.52 31.80
CA VAL A 149 0.49 -23.98 31.65
C VAL A 149 1.29 -23.59 32.89
N ASN A 150 1.80 -24.57 33.62
CA ASN A 150 2.68 -24.38 34.76
C ASN A 150 4.12 -24.11 34.28
N ALA A 151 4.76 -23.15 34.93
CA ALA A 151 6.16 -22.83 34.71
C ALA A 151 7.04 -23.35 35.85
N PRO A 152 8.31 -23.70 35.58
CA PRO A 152 9.27 -24.04 36.61
C PRO A 152 9.46 -22.93 37.65
N ALA A 153 9.74 -23.32 38.89
CA ALA A 153 10.08 -22.38 39.96
C ALA A 153 11.35 -21.58 39.60
N GLY A 154 11.36 -20.28 39.91
CA GLY A 154 12.50 -19.38 39.69
C GLY A 154 12.52 -18.68 38.33
N TRP A 155 11.63 -19.02 37.39
CA TRP A 155 11.50 -18.26 36.15
C TRP A 155 10.78 -16.94 36.39
N ARG A 156 11.30 -15.85 35.81
CA ARG A 156 10.62 -14.55 35.84
C ARG A 156 9.53 -14.50 34.77
N PRO A 157 8.56 -13.57 34.86
CA PRO A 157 7.48 -13.49 33.89
C PRO A 157 7.94 -13.48 32.43
N HIS A 158 8.93 -12.64 32.09
CA HIS A 158 9.51 -12.59 30.75
C HIS A 158 10.28 -13.84 30.32
N ASP A 159 10.84 -14.62 31.26
CA ASP A 159 11.50 -15.88 30.91
C ASP A 159 10.46 -16.91 30.45
N ILE A 160 9.29 -16.92 31.09
CA ILE A 160 8.13 -17.75 30.70
C ILE A 160 7.58 -17.32 29.34
N GLU A 161 7.37 -16.01 29.11
CA GLU A 161 6.85 -15.48 27.84
C GLU A 161 7.69 -15.94 26.63
N ARG A 162 9.01 -15.93 26.75
CA ARG A 162 9.90 -16.36 25.66
C ARG A 162 9.71 -17.83 25.30
N GLN A 163 9.49 -18.68 26.30
CA GLN A 163 9.27 -20.10 26.10
C GLN A 163 7.88 -20.40 25.52
N LEU A 164 6.87 -19.63 25.96
CA LEU A 164 5.53 -19.68 25.38
C LEU A 164 5.52 -19.22 23.93
N PHE A 165 6.22 -18.12 23.61
CA PHE A 165 6.38 -17.60 22.26
C PHE A 165 6.92 -18.67 21.31
N ALA A 166 8.08 -19.26 21.63
CA ALA A 166 8.70 -20.27 20.80
C ALA A 166 7.80 -21.50 20.62
N ALA A 167 7.22 -22.01 21.72
CA ALA A 167 6.33 -23.17 21.68
C ALA A 167 5.08 -22.91 20.84
N ARG A 168 4.46 -21.73 20.98
CA ARG A 168 3.25 -21.34 20.27
C ARG A 168 3.50 -21.20 18.77
N ARG A 169 4.60 -20.56 18.37
CA ARG A 169 4.97 -20.38 16.96
C ARG A 169 5.22 -21.72 16.27
N LEU A 170 6.02 -22.58 16.90
CA LEU A 170 6.34 -23.89 16.33
C LEU A 170 5.15 -24.85 16.30
N ALA A 171 4.26 -24.78 17.30
CA ALA A 171 3.00 -25.51 17.26
C ALA A 171 2.09 -25.04 16.12
N PHE A 172 2.08 -23.74 15.83
CA PHE A 172 1.32 -23.18 14.71
C PHE A 172 1.89 -23.58 13.36
N GLU A 173 3.21 -23.51 13.18
CA GLU A 173 3.89 -23.93 11.95
C GLU A 173 3.64 -25.42 11.67
N GLU A 174 3.83 -26.28 12.68
CA GLU A 174 3.56 -27.72 12.52
C GLU A 174 2.11 -27.99 12.09
N GLU A 175 1.13 -27.35 12.74
CA GLU A 175 -0.28 -27.55 12.39
C GLU A 175 -0.59 -27.03 10.97
N ARG A 176 0.09 -25.98 10.50
CA ARG A 176 -0.03 -25.47 9.12
C ARG A 176 0.61 -26.40 8.08
N GLU A 177 1.67 -27.11 8.43
CA GLU A 177 2.41 -28.01 7.54
C GLU A 177 1.76 -29.38 7.39
N LEU A 178 0.75 -29.71 8.21
CA LEU A 178 -0.01 -30.94 8.05
C LEU A 178 -0.72 -30.98 6.69
N PRO A 179 -0.92 -32.19 6.09
CA PRO A 179 -1.66 -32.33 4.83
C PRO A 179 -3.11 -31.85 4.89
N ASP A 180 -3.71 -31.85 6.09
CA ASP A 180 -5.07 -31.40 6.38
C ASP A 180 -5.07 -30.50 7.63
N PRO A 181 -4.62 -29.23 7.47
CA PRO A 181 -4.46 -28.30 8.60
C PRO A 181 -5.83 -27.84 9.09
N ASP A 182 -6.03 -27.79 10.41
CA ASP A 182 -7.30 -27.29 10.98
C ASP A 182 -7.50 -25.82 10.57
N PRO A 183 -8.48 -25.44 9.74
CA PRO A 183 -8.61 -24.08 9.23
C PRO A 183 -8.80 -23.01 10.31
N LEU A 184 -9.30 -23.38 11.49
CA LEU A 184 -9.57 -22.48 12.61
C LEU A 184 -8.53 -22.57 13.74
N TYR A 185 -7.56 -23.49 13.67
CA TYR A 185 -6.51 -23.58 14.69
C TYR A 185 -5.74 -22.27 14.82
N TYR A 186 -5.91 -21.60 15.96
CA TYR A 186 -5.30 -20.30 16.23
C TYR A 186 -5.17 -20.06 17.73
N VAL A 187 -3.93 -19.88 18.19
CA VAL A 187 -3.66 -19.43 19.56
C VAL A 187 -3.87 -17.92 19.62
N VAL A 188 -4.96 -17.50 20.25
CA VAL A 188 -5.37 -16.10 20.41
C VAL A 188 -4.36 -15.38 21.29
N THR A 189 -4.19 -15.89 22.50
CA THR A 189 -3.15 -15.52 23.45
C THR A 189 -2.67 -16.77 24.15
N LEU A 190 -1.43 -16.75 24.62
CA LEU A 190 -0.88 -17.71 25.57
C LEU A 190 0.25 -16.99 26.30
N SER A 191 -0.06 -16.46 27.47
CA SER A 191 0.80 -15.51 28.18
C SER A 191 0.56 -15.57 29.69
N ASN A 192 1.51 -15.04 30.46
CA ASN A 192 1.35 -14.69 31.88
C ASN A 192 1.29 -13.17 32.12
N LEU A 193 1.27 -12.36 31.04
CA LEU A 193 1.26 -10.90 31.07
C LEU A 193 -0.07 -10.32 30.58
N THR A 194 -0.68 -10.96 29.58
CA THR A 194 -1.93 -10.49 28.96
C THR A 194 -2.93 -11.63 28.72
N MET A 195 -4.19 -11.28 28.54
CA MET A 195 -5.26 -12.20 28.12
C MET A 195 -6.20 -11.49 27.15
N VAL A 196 -6.62 -12.15 26.07
CA VAL A 196 -7.50 -11.57 25.06
C VAL A 196 -8.77 -12.40 24.91
N TYR A 197 -9.92 -11.72 24.90
CA TYR A 197 -11.20 -12.25 24.47
C TYR A 197 -11.62 -11.53 23.19
N LYS A 198 -11.87 -12.27 22.12
CA LYS A 198 -12.26 -11.69 20.83
C LYS A 198 -13.21 -12.60 20.06
N GLY A 199 -13.98 -12.02 19.16
CA GLY A 199 -14.95 -12.78 18.36
C GLY A 199 -15.62 -11.96 17.28
N LEU A 200 -16.47 -12.63 16.49
CA LEU A 200 -17.28 -12.03 15.42
C LEU A 200 -18.69 -11.69 15.93
N VAL A 201 -18.76 -10.79 16.90
CA VAL A 201 -20.02 -10.29 17.47
C VAL A 201 -20.03 -8.77 17.42
N GLN A 202 -21.20 -8.16 17.57
CA GLN A 202 -21.29 -6.71 17.78
C GLN A 202 -20.56 -6.33 19.07
N ALA A 203 -19.90 -5.16 19.05
CA ALA A 203 -19.12 -4.63 20.17
C ALA A 203 -19.87 -4.68 21.51
N GLU A 204 -21.15 -4.31 21.51
CA GLU A 204 -22.01 -4.29 22.69
C GLU A 204 -22.33 -5.68 23.27
N HIS A 205 -22.23 -6.74 22.46
CA HIS A 205 -22.56 -8.12 22.83
C HIS A 205 -21.35 -8.99 23.16
N LEU A 206 -20.13 -8.44 23.18
CA LEU A 206 -18.93 -9.23 23.50
C LEU A 206 -19.01 -9.87 24.90
N ALA A 207 -19.54 -9.15 25.88
CA ALA A 207 -19.73 -9.65 27.25
C ALA A 207 -20.96 -10.56 27.41
N ASP A 208 -21.90 -10.52 26.45
CA ASP A 208 -22.96 -11.53 26.36
C ASP A 208 -22.39 -12.84 25.81
N TYR A 209 -21.52 -12.76 24.81
CA TYR A 209 -20.90 -13.92 24.19
C TYR A 209 -19.92 -14.64 25.12
N TYR A 210 -19.10 -13.90 25.88
CA TYR A 210 -18.19 -14.45 26.90
C TYR A 210 -18.66 -14.09 28.32
N PRO A 211 -19.41 -14.98 29.01
CA PRO A 211 -19.88 -14.73 30.38
C PRO A 211 -18.76 -14.42 31.38
N ASP A 212 -17.55 -14.95 31.17
CA ASP A 212 -16.37 -14.65 31.98
C ASP A 212 -16.11 -13.13 32.12
N LEU A 213 -16.43 -12.34 31.09
CA LEU A 213 -16.25 -10.88 31.10
C LEU A 213 -17.19 -10.14 32.06
N ARG A 214 -18.25 -10.81 32.53
CA ARG A 214 -19.20 -10.28 33.53
C ARG A 214 -18.89 -10.74 34.95
N ASP A 215 -17.94 -11.64 35.13
CA ASP A 215 -17.56 -12.11 36.47
C ASP A 215 -16.81 -11.00 37.22
N GLU A 216 -17.33 -10.58 38.37
CA GLU A 216 -16.75 -9.50 39.18
C GLU A 216 -15.33 -9.81 39.68
N ARG A 217 -14.93 -11.08 39.72
CA ARG A 217 -13.58 -11.52 40.07
C ARG A 217 -12.57 -11.20 38.97
N LEU A 218 -13.02 -11.04 37.73
CA LEU A 218 -12.18 -10.64 36.60
C LEU A 218 -11.79 -9.17 36.74
N THR A 219 -10.60 -8.93 37.29
CA THR A 219 -10.07 -7.58 37.54
C THR A 219 -8.82 -7.32 36.70
N SER A 220 -8.64 -6.07 36.26
CA SER A 220 -7.47 -5.65 35.49
C SER A 220 -7.10 -4.20 35.78
N ALA A 221 -5.82 -3.85 35.69
CA ALA A 221 -5.36 -2.45 35.71
C ALA A 221 -5.19 -1.86 34.30
N ILE A 222 -5.18 -2.70 33.25
CA ILE A 222 -5.06 -2.30 31.84
C ILE A 222 -6.15 -2.99 31.02
N GLY A 223 -6.89 -2.23 30.22
CA GLY A 223 -7.88 -2.74 29.27
C GLY A 223 -7.68 -2.08 27.92
N ILE A 224 -7.55 -2.88 26.86
CA ILE A 224 -7.50 -2.41 25.47
C ILE A 224 -8.65 -3.05 24.73
N CYS A 225 -9.49 -2.27 24.07
CA CYS A 225 -10.53 -2.78 23.20
C CYS A 225 -10.37 -2.27 21.77
N HIS A 226 -10.94 -3.02 20.86
CA HIS A 226 -10.89 -2.72 19.44
C HIS A 226 -12.15 -3.21 18.72
N GLN A 227 -12.70 -2.35 17.86
CA GLN A 227 -13.80 -2.67 16.94
C GLN A 227 -13.32 -2.60 15.50
N ARG A 228 -13.50 -3.68 14.76
CA ARG A 228 -13.08 -3.80 13.35
C ARG A 228 -14.15 -3.29 12.38
N PHE A 229 -13.73 -2.62 11.31
CA PHE A 229 -14.47 -2.42 10.07
C PHE A 229 -13.63 -3.03 8.95
N SER A 230 -14.15 -4.09 8.33
CA SER A 230 -13.47 -4.78 7.23
C SER A 230 -14.15 -4.49 5.91
N THR A 231 -13.33 -4.37 4.88
CA THR A 231 -13.76 -4.30 3.49
C THR A 231 -14.18 -5.67 2.93
N ASN A 232 -14.07 -6.75 3.71
CA ASN A 232 -14.48 -8.11 3.34
C ASN A 232 -15.74 -8.55 4.12
N THR A 233 -16.60 -9.41 3.54
CA THR A 233 -17.69 -10.08 4.29
C THR A 233 -17.45 -11.56 4.54
N LEU A 234 -16.24 -12.09 4.39
CA LEU A 234 -15.89 -13.40 4.98
C LEU A 234 -15.22 -13.14 6.33
N PRO A 235 -15.98 -12.83 7.40
CA PRO A 235 -15.40 -12.50 8.67
C PRO A 235 -14.70 -13.76 9.20
N ARG A 236 -13.45 -13.59 9.65
CA ARG A 236 -12.66 -14.66 10.27
C ARG A 236 -12.34 -14.32 11.70
N TRP A 237 -12.65 -15.25 12.60
CA TRP A 237 -12.47 -15.08 14.05
C TRP A 237 -11.03 -14.74 14.44
N ASN A 238 -10.04 -15.32 13.75
CA ASN A 238 -8.63 -15.06 14.04
C ASN A 238 -8.18 -13.63 13.68
N TYR A 239 -8.88 -12.94 12.77
CA TYR A 239 -8.59 -11.55 12.37
C TYR A 239 -9.26 -10.49 13.24
N ALA A 240 -10.20 -10.86 14.11
CA ALA A 240 -10.66 -9.95 15.15
C ALA A 240 -9.47 -9.48 16.00
N GLN A 241 -9.53 -8.25 16.49
CA GLN A 241 -8.50 -7.63 17.31
C GLN A 241 -9.06 -7.36 18.71
N PRO A 242 -8.21 -7.23 19.75
CA PRO A 242 -6.74 -7.13 19.72
C PRO A 242 -5.97 -8.41 19.30
N PHE A 243 -4.71 -8.23 18.91
CA PHE A 243 -3.74 -9.32 18.80
C PHE A 243 -3.02 -9.54 20.15
N ARG A 244 -1.77 -10.03 20.18
CA ARG A 244 -1.14 -10.50 21.43
C ARG A 244 -0.63 -9.34 22.27
N TYR A 245 -0.06 -8.33 21.62
CA TYR A 245 0.52 -7.16 22.28
C TYR A 245 -0.11 -5.86 21.80
N LEU A 246 -0.73 -5.83 20.61
CA LEU A 246 -1.28 -4.60 20.04
C LEU A 246 -2.72 -4.72 19.53
N ALA A 247 -3.37 -3.57 19.46
CA ALA A 247 -4.49 -3.31 18.57
C ALA A 247 -4.16 -2.11 17.68
N HIS A 248 -4.48 -2.23 16.40
CA HIS A 248 -4.13 -1.30 15.35
C HIS A 248 -5.38 -0.82 14.63
N ASN A 249 -5.59 0.49 14.66
CA ASN A 249 -6.53 1.15 13.79
C ASN A 249 -5.80 1.82 12.63
N GLY A 250 -6.05 1.33 11.42
CA GLY A 250 -5.50 1.88 10.19
C GLY A 250 -5.05 0.76 9.26
N GLU A 251 -4.19 1.08 8.29
CA GLU A 251 -3.70 0.16 7.27
C GLU A 251 -2.21 0.37 7.03
N ILE A 252 -1.44 -0.72 7.00
CA ILE A 252 0.00 -0.69 6.71
C ILE A 252 0.19 -0.88 5.20
N ASN A 253 0.35 0.23 4.48
CA ASN A 253 0.43 0.24 3.03
C ASN A 253 1.76 -0.29 2.46
N SER A 254 2.77 -0.51 3.29
CA SER A 254 4.05 -1.12 2.92
C SER A 254 4.19 -2.61 3.28
N VAL A 255 3.10 -3.26 3.72
CA VAL A 255 3.12 -4.61 4.31
C VAL A 255 3.83 -5.67 3.46
N ASN A 256 3.71 -5.61 2.13
CA ASN A 256 4.35 -6.58 1.24
C ASN A 256 5.88 -6.57 1.37
N ALA A 257 6.50 -5.39 1.33
CA ALA A 257 7.93 -5.24 1.52
C ALA A 257 8.33 -5.60 2.95
N ASN A 258 7.57 -5.10 3.94
CA ASN A 258 7.89 -5.33 5.35
C ASN A 258 7.93 -6.84 5.69
N ARG A 259 7.00 -7.63 5.13
CA ARG A 259 6.97 -9.09 5.31
C ARG A 259 8.22 -9.76 4.74
N ASP A 260 8.62 -9.39 3.52
CA ASP A 260 9.82 -9.94 2.88
C ASP A 260 11.09 -9.59 3.64
N TRP A 261 11.22 -8.32 4.04
CA TRP A 261 12.39 -7.86 4.79
C TRP A 261 12.45 -8.49 6.18
N ALA A 262 11.33 -8.55 6.91
CA ALA A 262 11.28 -9.22 8.21
C ALA A 262 11.67 -10.70 8.10
N ASN A 263 11.12 -11.44 7.13
CA ASN A 263 11.45 -12.86 6.97
C ASN A 263 12.86 -13.08 6.43
N ALA A 264 13.36 -12.24 5.52
CA ALA A 264 14.74 -12.32 5.05
C ALA A 264 15.76 -12.05 6.16
N ARG A 265 15.38 -11.30 7.21
CA ARG A 265 16.22 -11.06 8.38
C ARG A 265 16.29 -12.22 9.36
N ALA A 266 15.50 -13.29 9.17
CA ALA A 266 15.53 -14.46 10.06
C ALA A 266 16.95 -15.01 10.27
N GLY A 267 17.78 -15.03 9.22
CA GLY A 267 19.16 -15.51 9.29
C GLY A 267 20.16 -14.58 9.99
N ILE A 268 19.81 -13.30 10.25
CA ILE A 268 20.70 -12.34 10.92
C ILE A 268 20.22 -11.94 12.33
N LEU A 269 18.95 -12.18 12.64
CA LEU A 269 18.38 -11.88 13.96
C LEU A 269 18.73 -13.01 14.93
N HIS A 270 19.61 -12.71 15.88
CA HIS A 270 20.00 -13.64 16.93
C HIS A 270 19.88 -12.97 18.30
N SER A 271 19.17 -13.58 19.23
CA SER A 271 19.17 -13.16 20.62
C SER A 271 19.52 -14.34 21.52
N PRO A 272 20.45 -14.20 22.47
CA PRO A 272 20.72 -15.23 23.48
C PRO A 272 19.47 -15.63 24.29
N LEU A 273 18.46 -14.75 24.32
CA LEU A 273 17.18 -14.97 24.98
C LEU A 273 16.20 -15.82 24.13
N LEU A 274 16.44 -15.94 22.82
CA LEU A 274 15.63 -16.70 21.87
C LEU A 274 16.52 -17.65 21.04
N PRO A 275 17.13 -18.67 21.67
CA PRO A 275 18.05 -19.59 20.97
C PRO A 275 17.35 -20.44 19.88
N ARG A 276 16.02 -20.50 19.90
CA ARG A 276 15.19 -21.28 18.96
C ARG A 276 14.56 -20.41 17.87
N LEU A 277 14.97 -19.15 17.73
CA LEU A 277 14.43 -18.26 16.70
C LEU A 277 14.72 -18.79 15.29
N GLU A 278 15.89 -19.41 15.11
CA GLU A 278 16.32 -20.06 13.86
C GLU A 278 15.49 -21.30 13.49
N GLU A 279 14.72 -21.86 14.42
CA GLU A 279 13.80 -22.97 14.13
C GLU A 279 12.53 -22.49 13.40
N LEU A 280 12.21 -21.19 13.45
CA LEU A 280 11.02 -20.64 12.80
C LEU A 280 11.25 -20.50 11.31
N SER A 281 10.31 -21.01 10.52
CA SER A 281 10.30 -20.81 9.06
C SER A 281 10.13 -19.34 8.67
N HIS A 282 9.28 -18.63 9.42
CA HIS A 282 8.98 -17.22 9.16
C HIS A 282 8.89 -16.43 10.48
N LEU A 283 9.41 -15.20 10.51
CA LEU A 283 9.27 -14.30 11.65
C LEU A 283 7.89 -13.64 11.66
N VAL A 284 7.37 -13.30 10.49
CA VAL A 284 6.04 -12.74 10.30
C VAL A 284 5.27 -13.55 9.27
N ASN A 285 3.95 -13.60 9.44
CA ASN A 285 3.05 -14.22 8.48
C ASN A 285 3.12 -13.55 7.10
N GLU A 286 3.17 -14.36 6.05
CA GLU A 286 3.29 -13.91 4.65
C GLU A 286 1.96 -13.42 4.05
N SER A 287 0.84 -13.84 4.64
CA SER A 287 -0.52 -13.51 4.20
C SER A 287 -1.45 -13.18 5.38
N GLY A 288 -2.63 -12.65 5.07
CA GLY A 288 -3.64 -12.23 6.05
C GLY A 288 -3.49 -10.77 6.49
N SER A 289 -4.02 -10.46 7.68
CA SER A 289 -4.03 -9.10 8.24
C SER A 289 -2.61 -8.53 8.40
N ASP A 290 -2.43 -7.30 7.93
CA ASP A 290 -1.23 -6.48 8.09
C ASP A 290 -0.87 -6.24 9.56
N SER A 291 -1.89 -5.97 10.36
CA SER A 291 -1.86 -5.72 11.80
C SER A 291 -1.36 -6.95 12.57
N SER A 292 -1.73 -8.14 12.11
CA SER A 292 -1.18 -9.39 12.65
C SER A 292 0.30 -9.54 12.35
N SER A 293 0.76 -9.11 11.17
CA SER A 293 2.18 -9.19 10.81
C SER A 293 3.02 -8.19 11.62
N ALA A 294 2.47 -7.00 11.88
CA ALA A 294 3.08 -6.04 12.80
C ALA A 294 3.17 -6.61 14.23
N ASP A 295 2.09 -7.21 14.75
CA ASP A 295 2.08 -7.85 16.08
C ASP A 295 3.12 -8.99 16.17
N ASN A 296 3.31 -9.78 15.11
CA ASN A 296 4.33 -10.82 15.08
C ASN A 296 5.75 -10.26 15.17
N LEU A 297 6.05 -9.16 14.45
CA LEU A 297 7.36 -8.53 14.55
C LEU A 297 7.59 -7.89 15.92
N LEU A 298 6.58 -7.22 16.47
CA LEU A 298 6.64 -6.66 17.82
C LEU A 298 6.91 -7.75 18.85
N GLU A 299 6.21 -8.88 18.75
CA GLU A 299 6.40 -10.03 19.62
C GLU A 299 7.83 -10.60 19.53
N VAL A 300 8.41 -10.71 18.33
CA VAL A 300 9.83 -11.09 18.14
C VAL A 300 10.76 -10.12 18.84
N PHE A 301 10.54 -8.81 18.71
CA PHE A 301 11.37 -7.80 19.36
C PHE A 301 11.28 -7.87 20.89
N LEU A 302 10.08 -7.95 21.45
CA LEU A 302 9.87 -8.04 22.89
C LEU A 302 10.45 -9.33 23.47
N ALA A 303 10.19 -10.47 22.83
CA ALA A 303 10.70 -11.76 23.25
C ALA A 303 12.24 -11.82 23.16
N GLY A 304 12.83 -11.15 22.16
CA GLY A 304 14.27 -11.02 21.99
C GLY A 304 14.95 -10.07 22.98
N GLY A 305 14.18 -9.39 23.84
CA GLY A 305 14.68 -8.57 24.94
C GLY A 305 14.64 -7.06 24.68
N MET A 306 14.03 -6.60 23.59
CA MET A 306 13.86 -5.19 23.30
C MET A 306 12.75 -4.59 24.17
N ASP A 307 12.94 -3.36 24.66
CA ASP A 307 11.89 -2.62 25.35
C ASP A 307 10.80 -2.15 24.36
N ILE A 308 9.58 -1.97 24.86
CA ILE A 308 8.42 -1.61 24.02
C ILE A 308 8.57 -0.25 23.34
N PHE A 309 9.30 0.70 23.96
CA PHE A 309 9.49 2.02 23.37
C PHE A 309 10.41 1.95 22.16
N ARG A 310 11.56 1.27 22.29
CA ARG A 310 12.48 1.03 21.19
C ARG A 310 11.82 0.20 20.08
N ALA A 311 11.14 -0.90 20.41
CA ALA A 311 10.46 -1.74 19.43
C ALA A 311 9.45 -0.96 18.58
N MET A 312 8.58 -0.17 19.23
CA MET A 312 7.63 0.68 18.52
C MET A 312 8.31 1.76 17.69
N ARG A 313 9.43 2.34 18.17
CA ARG A 313 10.19 3.35 17.42
C ARG A 313 10.94 2.80 16.21
N LEU A 314 11.36 1.53 16.24
CA LEU A 314 11.95 0.86 15.09
C LEU A 314 10.90 0.58 14.01
N MET A 315 9.72 0.11 14.41
CA MET A 315 8.64 -0.20 13.46
C MET A 315 7.97 1.06 12.91
N MET A 316 7.70 2.04 13.77
CA MET A 316 6.94 3.26 13.46
C MET A 316 7.73 4.52 13.88
N PRO A 317 8.87 4.81 13.24
CA PRO A 317 9.70 5.96 13.58
C PRO A 317 9.02 7.28 13.16
N PRO A 318 9.17 8.35 13.97
CA PRO A 318 8.69 9.68 13.56
C PRO A 318 9.46 10.17 12.32
N ALA A 319 8.85 11.09 11.56
CA ALA A 319 9.53 11.73 10.46
C ALA A 319 10.71 12.59 10.96
N ILE A 320 11.88 12.44 10.33
CA ILE A 320 13.05 13.26 10.64
C ILE A 320 12.76 14.70 10.19
N ARG A 321 12.85 15.65 11.13
CA ARG A 321 12.67 17.09 10.87
C ARG A 321 13.96 17.85 11.12
N ASP A 322 14.07 19.03 10.52
CA ASP A 322 15.25 19.90 10.69
C ASP A 322 15.37 20.48 12.12
N ASP A 323 14.24 20.62 12.83
CA ASP A 323 14.15 21.13 14.20
C ASP A 323 14.29 20.05 15.28
N MET A 324 14.55 18.79 14.87
CA MET A 324 14.66 17.66 15.78
C MET A 324 15.98 17.68 16.56
N ASP A 325 15.93 17.19 17.80
CA ASP A 325 17.12 16.97 18.63
C ASP A 325 18.17 16.12 17.89
N PRO A 326 19.45 16.55 17.80
CA PRO A 326 20.47 15.84 17.01
C PRO A 326 20.73 14.41 17.44
N ASP A 327 20.65 14.12 18.75
CA ASP A 327 20.91 12.77 19.27
C ASP A 327 19.72 11.84 18.97
N LEU A 328 18.49 12.35 19.08
CA LEU A 328 17.30 11.63 18.61
C LEU A 328 17.34 11.37 17.09
N LYS A 329 17.75 12.37 16.30
CA LYS A 329 17.92 12.21 14.86
C LYS A 329 18.96 11.13 14.55
N ALA A 330 20.08 11.11 15.26
CA ALA A 330 21.10 10.07 15.10
C ALA A 330 20.57 8.67 15.46
N PHE A 331 19.77 8.55 16.53
CA PHE A 331 19.09 7.28 16.87
C PHE A 331 18.17 6.80 15.74
N ILE A 332 17.34 7.68 15.17
CA ILE A 332 16.41 7.32 14.09
C ILE A 332 17.19 6.95 12.81
N GLU A 333 18.17 7.76 12.41
CA GLU A 333 19.02 7.46 11.24
C GLU A 333 19.82 6.16 11.42
N PHE A 334 20.29 5.87 12.63
CA PHE A 334 21.01 4.63 12.93
C PHE A 334 20.13 3.39 12.71
N ASN A 335 18.91 3.42 13.26
CA ASN A 335 18.00 2.28 13.20
C ASN A 335 17.32 2.12 11.82
N SER A 336 17.07 3.23 11.10
CA SER A 336 16.47 3.17 9.75
C SER A 336 17.35 2.44 8.72
N MET A 337 18.63 2.25 9.02
CA MET A 337 19.55 1.47 8.19
C MET A 337 19.33 -0.04 8.31
N HIS A 338 18.63 -0.52 9.35
CA HIS A 338 18.45 -1.96 9.64
C HIS A 338 16.98 -2.36 9.80
N GLN A 339 16.06 -1.40 9.85
CA GLN A 339 14.62 -1.64 9.88
C GLN A 339 13.90 -0.58 9.05
N GLU A 340 13.20 -1.00 8.01
CA GLU A 340 12.28 -0.14 7.27
C GLU A 340 11.04 0.20 8.10
N PRO A 341 10.48 1.42 7.95
CA PRO A 341 9.22 1.79 8.57
C PRO A 341 8.06 0.93 8.05
N TRP A 342 7.19 0.51 8.97
CA TRP A 342 5.88 -0.05 8.65
C TRP A 342 4.93 1.12 8.45
N ASP A 343 4.85 1.59 7.20
CA ASP A 343 4.20 2.85 6.83
C ASP A 343 2.71 2.69 6.54
N GLY A 344 1.98 3.80 6.60
CA GLY A 344 0.53 3.88 6.42
C GLY A 344 -0.19 4.51 7.62
N PRO A 345 -1.50 4.83 7.50
CA PRO A 345 -2.28 5.33 8.63
C PRO A 345 -2.27 4.33 9.76
N ALA A 346 -1.87 4.75 10.96
CA ALA A 346 -1.86 3.85 12.09
C ALA A 346 -1.99 4.58 13.43
N GLY A 347 -3.04 4.24 14.16
CA GLY A 347 -3.13 4.44 15.60
C GLY A 347 -2.99 3.11 16.29
N VAL A 348 -1.89 2.90 17.01
CA VAL A 348 -1.57 1.63 17.67
C VAL A 348 -1.61 1.80 19.17
N VAL A 349 -2.43 0.99 19.82
CA VAL A 349 -2.39 0.80 21.28
C VAL A 349 -1.75 -0.54 21.58
N ALA A 350 -0.78 -0.56 22.49
CA ALA A 350 -0.01 -1.76 22.79
C ALA A 350 0.30 -1.87 24.28
N THR A 351 0.41 -3.11 24.75
CA THR A 351 0.84 -3.40 26.12
C THR A 351 1.71 -4.65 26.19
N ASN A 352 2.68 -4.63 27.09
CA ASN A 352 3.47 -5.79 27.50
C ASN A 352 3.04 -6.32 28.89
N GLY A 353 1.83 -5.98 29.36
CA GLY A 353 1.30 -6.38 30.66
C GLY A 353 1.57 -5.40 31.81
N SER A 354 2.58 -4.52 31.70
CA SER A 354 2.85 -3.46 32.70
C SER A 354 2.83 -2.05 32.11
N ILE A 355 3.25 -1.91 30.85
CA ILE A 355 3.20 -0.64 30.13
C ILE A 355 1.98 -0.65 29.22
N ALA A 356 1.14 0.37 29.33
CA ALA A 356 0.04 0.65 28.42
C ALA A 356 0.43 1.84 27.54
N SER A 357 0.55 1.64 26.22
CA SER A 357 1.11 2.64 25.31
C SER A 357 0.20 2.93 24.11
N CYS A 358 0.31 4.14 23.58
CA CYS A 358 -0.33 4.56 22.33
C CYS A 358 0.71 5.27 21.45
N ASN A 359 0.78 4.88 20.19
CA ASN A 359 1.68 5.43 19.17
C ASN A 359 0.86 5.82 17.93
N LEU A 360 1.24 6.92 17.29
CA LEU A 360 0.73 7.30 15.97
C LEU A 360 1.80 7.16 14.90
N ASP A 361 1.35 6.86 13.68
CA ASP A 361 2.17 6.90 12.48
C ASP A 361 2.82 8.28 12.27
N ARG A 362 3.86 8.31 11.43
CA ARG A 362 4.67 9.51 11.17
C ARG A 362 3.90 10.74 10.68
N ASN A 363 2.72 10.54 10.10
CA ASN A 363 1.86 11.58 9.55
C ASN A 363 0.68 11.90 10.49
N GLY A 364 0.42 11.05 11.49
CA GLY A 364 -0.70 11.19 12.42
C GLY A 364 -2.05 11.12 11.71
N LEU A 365 -2.20 10.15 10.79
CA LEU A 365 -3.38 10.02 9.93
C LEU A 365 -4.59 9.45 10.68
N ARG A 366 -4.39 8.92 11.89
CA ARG A 366 -5.46 8.43 12.75
C ARG A 366 -5.59 9.26 14.03
N PRO A 367 -6.81 9.50 14.51
CA PRO A 367 -7.02 10.28 15.71
C PRO A 367 -6.63 9.46 16.95
N ALA A 368 -5.97 10.13 17.91
CA ALA A 368 -5.80 9.61 19.27
C ALA A 368 -5.95 10.75 20.28
N ARG A 369 -6.98 10.67 21.11
CA ARG A 369 -7.32 11.63 22.17
C ARG A 369 -7.16 10.96 23.52
N TYR A 370 -6.57 11.66 24.49
CA TYR A 370 -6.38 11.10 25.82
C TYR A 370 -6.87 12.02 26.94
N SER A 371 -7.24 11.41 28.06
CA SER A 371 -7.55 12.07 29.32
C SER A 371 -6.94 11.32 30.51
N ILE A 372 -6.67 12.06 31.58
CA ILE A 372 -6.26 11.51 32.88
C ILE A 372 -7.20 12.10 33.92
N THR A 373 -7.77 11.25 34.77
CA THR A 373 -8.64 11.68 35.87
C THR A 373 -7.85 11.97 37.16
N HIS A 374 -8.49 12.59 38.14
CA HIS A 374 -7.89 12.88 39.45
C HIS A 374 -7.59 11.62 40.26
N ASP A 375 -8.39 10.57 40.07
CA ASP A 375 -8.26 9.22 40.63
C ASP A 375 -7.40 8.29 39.76
N GLY A 376 -6.56 8.84 38.87
CA GLY A 376 -5.50 8.04 38.23
C GLY A 376 -5.94 7.18 37.04
N VAL A 377 -7.14 7.35 36.50
CA VAL A 377 -7.58 6.64 35.28
C VAL A 377 -7.05 7.37 34.05
N PHE A 378 -6.18 6.71 33.29
CA PHE A 378 -5.74 7.12 31.97
C PHE A 378 -6.65 6.48 30.91
N THR A 379 -7.16 7.29 29.99
CA THR A 379 -7.93 6.84 28.83
C THR A 379 -7.30 7.43 27.57
N VAL A 380 -7.06 6.61 26.56
CA VAL A 380 -6.71 7.05 25.20
C VAL A 380 -7.55 6.28 24.19
N ALA A 381 -8.16 6.98 23.24
CA ALA A 381 -9.05 6.37 22.26
C ALA A 381 -9.07 7.15 20.95
N SER A 382 -9.63 6.53 19.92
CA SER A 382 -9.85 7.16 18.61
C SER A 382 -10.79 8.37 18.68
N GLU A 383 -11.70 8.40 19.66
CA GLU A 383 -12.63 9.51 19.90
C GLU A 383 -12.70 9.91 21.39
N THR A 384 -13.30 11.06 21.66
CA THR A 384 -13.68 11.44 23.03
C THR A 384 -15.11 11.01 23.32
N GLY A 385 -15.44 10.74 24.59
CA GLY A 385 -16.80 10.35 25.00
C GLY A 385 -17.04 8.84 24.96
N VAL A 386 -15.97 8.04 24.91
CA VAL A 386 -16.03 6.57 24.96
C VAL A 386 -16.54 6.02 26.30
N TRP A 387 -16.57 6.81 27.36
CA TRP A 387 -17.30 6.50 28.59
C TRP A 387 -17.72 7.79 29.29
N ASP A 388 -18.70 7.70 30.19
CA ASP A 388 -19.24 8.86 30.89
C ASP A 388 -18.32 9.30 32.05
N CYS A 389 -17.37 10.17 31.73
CA CYS A 389 -16.53 10.83 32.71
C CYS A 389 -17.00 12.27 32.96
N PRO A 390 -17.51 12.60 34.16
CA PRO A 390 -17.80 13.98 34.57
C PRO A 390 -16.59 14.91 34.34
N PRO A 391 -16.79 16.12 33.79
CA PRO A 391 -15.70 17.06 33.54
C PRO A 391 -14.84 17.38 34.77
N GLU A 392 -15.44 17.38 35.96
CA GLU A 392 -14.78 17.68 37.24
C GLU A 392 -13.79 16.59 37.67
N ARG A 393 -13.96 15.35 37.19
CA ARG A 393 -13.02 14.26 37.44
C ARG A 393 -11.75 14.37 36.60
N ILE A 394 -11.73 15.21 35.57
CA ILE A 394 -10.67 15.22 34.57
C ILE A 394 -9.56 16.17 34.98
N LYS A 395 -8.40 15.59 35.34
CA LYS A 395 -7.17 16.31 35.67
C LYS A 395 -6.49 16.88 34.42
N ARG A 396 -6.53 16.15 33.29
CA ARG A 396 -5.87 16.57 32.04
C ARG A 396 -6.54 15.97 30.81
N ARG A 397 -6.52 16.71 29.70
CA ARG A 397 -6.86 16.24 28.34
C ARG A 397 -5.74 16.56 27.37
N GLY A 398 -5.62 15.78 26.29
CA GLY A 398 -4.68 16.04 25.21
C GLY A 398 -4.97 15.20 23.97
N ARG A 399 -4.05 15.26 23.02
CA ARG A 399 -4.04 14.46 21.79
C ARG A 399 -2.61 14.10 21.44
N LEU A 400 -2.42 13.02 20.68
CA LEU A 400 -1.14 12.72 20.06
C LEU A 400 -1.04 13.43 18.70
N GLY A 401 0.14 13.91 18.38
CA GLY A 401 0.52 14.40 17.05
C GLY A 401 1.24 13.35 16.20
N PRO A 402 1.64 13.72 14.97
CA PRO A 402 2.36 12.85 14.04
C PRO A 402 3.64 12.27 14.65
N GLY A 403 3.77 10.95 14.62
CA GLY A 403 4.92 10.22 15.17
C GLY A 403 5.05 10.28 16.69
N GLU A 404 4.06 10.77 17.44
CA GLU A 404 4.16 10.85 18.89
C GLU A 404 3.81 9.51 19.57
N MET A 405 4.40 9.29 20.75
CA MET A 405 4.10 8.17 21.63
C MET A 405 3.81 8.66 23.06
N ILE A 406 2.85 8.04 23.72
CA ILE A 406 2.59 8.19 25.16
C ILE A 406 2.44 6.83 25.81
N ALA A 407 2.75 6.72 27.09
CA ALA A 407 2.56 5.48 27.84
C ALA A 407 2.29 5.71 29.33
N VAL A 408 1.70 4.71 29.97
CA VAL A 408 1.57 4.57 31.42
C VAL A 408 2.27 3.29 31.81
N ASP A 409 3.18 3.37 32.78
CA ASP A 409 3.77 2.22 33.43
C ASP A 409 3.05 1.99 34.76
N THR A 410 2.25 0.92 34.82
CA THR A 410 1.42 0.59 35.98
C THR A 410 2.21 0.00 37.13
N GLU A 411 3.45 -0.44 36.92
CA GLU A 411 4.32 -0.93 38.00
C GLU A 411 5.00 0.23 38.74
N THR A 412 5.39 1.28 38.00
CA THR A 412 6.10 2.43 38.60
C THR A 412 5.21 3.65 38.88
N GLY A 413 3.94 3.64 38.44
CA GLY A 413 3.05 4.80 38.57
C GLY A 413 3.40 5.94 37.61
N ARG A 414 4.23 5.68 36.59
CA ARG A 414 4.83 6.72 35.75
C ARG A 414 4.04 6.95 34.47
N PHE A 415 3.60 8.19 34.26
CA PHE A 415 3.11 8.66 32.97
C PHE A 415 4.26 9.16 32.09
N TRP A 416 4.47 8.48 30.97
CA TRP A 416 5.49 8.79 29.97
C TRP A 416 4.91 9.66 28.84
N LYS A 417 5.49 10.85 28.67
CA LYS A 417 5.25 11.72 27.51
C LYS A 417 6.25 11.38 26.41
N ASN A 418 5.92 11.78 25.17
CA ASN A 418 6.79 11.62 24.00
C ASN A 418 8.25 12.00 24.25
N SER A 419 8.51 13.21 24.77
CA SER A 419 9.88 13.68 25.02
C SER A 419 10.64 12.81 26.03
N ALA A 420 9.97 12.31 27.07
CA ALA A 420 10.61 11.47 28.08
C ALA A 420 10.97 10.07 27.54
N ILE A 421 10.17 9.57 26.59
CA ILE A 421 10.45 8.33 25.86
C ILE A 421 11.65 8.56 24.93
N ASP A 422 11.62 9.65 24.16
CA ASP A 422 12.69 10.02 23.22
C ASP A 422 14.04 10.24 23.93
N ASP A 423 14.01 10.88 25.10
CA ASP A 423 15.21 11.08 25.93
C ASP A 423 15.76 9.75 26.48
N SER A 424 14.89 8.79 26.79
CA SER A 424 15.31 7.46 27.26
C SER A 424 16.02 6.65 26.15
N ILE A 425 15.43 6.61 24.96
CA ILE A 425 15.96 5.79 23.86
C ILE A 425 17.24 6.40 23.28
N LYS A 426 17.29 7.72 23.07
CA LYS A 426 18.47 8.37 22.47
C LYS A 426 19.70 8.33 23.38
N ALA A 427 19.50 8.26 24.70
CA ALA A 427 20.57 8.19 25.68
C ALA A 427 21.13 6.76 25.88
N SER A 428 20.55 5.74 25.22
CA SER A 428 20.95 4.34 25.41
C SER A 428 22.36 4.06 24.89
N HIS A 429 22.76 4.72 23.78
CA HIS A 429 24.08 4.59 23.19
C HIS A 429 24.56 5.91 22.57
N ALA A 430 25.85 5.98 22.26
CA ALA A 430 26.47 7.13 21.58
C ALA A 430 26.21 7.14 20.07
N TYR A 431 24.94 7.07 19.66
CA TYR A 431 24.55 6.94 18.24
C TYR A 431 25.14 8.05 17.37
N ARG A 432 25.18 9.28 17.87
CA ARG A 432 25.73 10.42 17.13
C ARG A 432 27.21 10.26 16.82
N GLU A 433 28.00 9.78 17.78
CA GLU A 433 29.43 9.50 17.58
C GLU A 433 29.60 8.37 16.55
N TRP A 434 28.86 7.27 16.71
CA TRP A 434 28.89 6.14 15.78
C TRP A 434 28.55 6.57 14.34
N MET A 435 27.51 7.40 14.18
CA MET A 435 27.07 7.91 12.88
C MET A 435 28.04 8.92 12.27
N SER A 436 28.77 9.68 13.09
CA SER A 436 29.79 10.64 12.62
C SER A 436 31.05 9.92 12.14
N ASP A 437 31.50 8.92 12.89
CA ASP A 437 32.81 8.30 12.67
C ASP A 437 32.78 7.21 11.58
N ASN A 438 31.64 6.55 11.37
CA ASN A 438 31.59 5.30 10.60
C ASN A 438 30.74 5.37 9.32
N VAL A 439 29.76 6.28 9.23
CA VAL A 439 28.88 6.38 8.05
C VAL A 439 29.56 7.11 6.91
N VAL A 440 29.51 6.51 5.72
CA VAL A 440 29.98 7.16 4.49
C VAL A 440 28.82 7.90 3.83
N ARG A 441 28.83 9.24 3.84
CA ARG A 441 27.81 10.04 3.15
C ARG A 441 28.28 10.44 1.76
N VAL A 442 27.58 9.99 0.71
CA VAL A 442 27.96 10.26 -0.69
C VAL A 442 27.19 11.47 -1.24
N TRP A 443 27.88 12.62 -1.27
CA TRP A 443 27.35 13.89 -1.77
C TRP A 443 27.63 14.10 -3.26
N ASN A 444 26.95 15.07 -3.88
CA ASN A 444 27.32 15.52 -5.23
C ASN A 444 28.61 16.35 -5.15
N ASN A 445 29.59 16.07 -6.01
CA ASN A 445 30.74 16.93 -6.24
C ASN A 445 30.74 17.40 -7.69
N ASP A 446 30.32 18.65 -7.89
CA ASP A 446 30.17 19.24 -9.22
C ASP A 446 31.50 19.35 -9.96
N GLU A 447 32.58 19.66 -9.26
CA GLU A 447 33.91 19.80 -9.87
C GLU A 447 34.43 18.46 -10.41
N GLN A 448 34.26 17.39 -9.62
CA GLN A 448 34.54 16.02 -10.07
C GLN A 448 33.63 15.62 -11.22
N GLU A 449 32.35 16.03 -11.21
CA GLU A 449 31.43 15.75 -12.32
C GLU A 449 31.87 16.47 -13.60
N ARG A 450 32.36 17.72 -13.52
CA ARG A 450 32.92 18.42 -14.68
C ARG A 450 34.11 17.66 -15.29
N LYS A 451 35.03 17.24 -14.42
CA LYS A 451 36.25 16.52 -14.83
C LYS A 451 35.92 15.15 -15.43
N ALA A 452 34.98 14.43 -14.82
CA ALA A 452 34.55 13.11 -15.29
C ALA A 452 33.74 13.17 -16.58
N ALA A 453 32.89 14.19 -16.75
CA ALA A 453 32.12 14.40 -17.98
C ALA A 453 33.07 14.46 -19.20
N ASN A 454 34.15 15.24 -19.14
CA ASN A 454 35.09 15.38 -20.25
C ASN A 454 35.78 14.07 -20.69
N LYS A 455 35.99 13.12 -19.76
CA LYS A 455 36.65 11.83 -20.04
C LYS A 455 35.71 10.82 -20.71
N PHE A 456 34.45 10.80 -20.28
CA PHE A 456 33.47 9.79 -20.69
C PHE A 456 32.67 10.18 -21.95
N MET A 457 32.57 11.48 -22.25
CA MET A 457 31.86 12.02 -23.42
C MET A 457 32.43 11.55 -24.76
N ARG A 458 33.71 11.14 -24.81
CA ARG A 458 34.40 10.78 -26.06
C ARG A 458 34.31 9.30 -26.43
N GLU A 459 33.96 8.41 -25.50
CA GLU A 459 34.07 6.95 -25.70
C GLU A 459 32.81 6.30 -26.32
N SER A 460 31.72 7.04 -26.60
CA SER A 460 30.43 6.41 -27.04
C SER A 460 29.67 7.05 -28.21
N SER A 461 30.24 8.06 -28.90
CA SER A 461 29.45 8.82 -29.91
C SER A 461 29.04 8.02 -31.15
N GLN A 462 29.82 7.00 -31.57
CA GLN A 462 29.49 6.22 -32.77
C GLN A 462 28.41 5.15 -32.55
N GLN A 463 28.29 4.59 -31.34
CA GLN A 463 27.32 3.52 -31.04
C GLN A 463 26.05 4.00 -30.32
N LEU A 464 26.00 5.26 -29.86
CA LEU A 464 24.84 5.81 -29.14
C LEU A 464 23.49 5.55 -29.83
N PRO A 465 23.34 5.70 -31.17
CA PRO A 465 22.08 5.40 -31.85
C PRO A 465 21.68 3.91 -31.75
N VAL A 466 22.64 2.99 -31.73
CA VAL A 466 22.38 1.56 -31.54
C VAL A 466 21.82 1.32 -30.15
N PHE A 467 22.43 1.91 -29.12
CA PHE A 467 21.96 1.81 -27.74
C PHE A 467 20.56 2.41 -27.58
N GLN A 468 20.32 3.60 -28.14
CA GLN A 468 19.00 4.24 -28.12
C GLN A 468 17.93 3.34 -28.76
N ARG A 469 18.23 2.71 -29.91
CA ARG A 469 17.30 1.75 -30.54
C ARG A 469 17.12 0.48 -29.70
N MET A 470 18.21 -0.10 -29.20
CA MET A 470 18.18 -1.34 -28.40
C MET A 470 17.28 -1.21 -27.16
N PHE A 471 17.35 -0.06 -26.48
CA PHE A 471 16.58 0.20 -25.27
C PHE A 471 15.27 0.96 -25.51
N GLY A 472 14.86 1.13 -26.77
CA GLY A 472 13.60 1.78 -27.13
C GLY A 472 13.52 3.23 -26.68
N LEU A 473 14.65 3.96 -26.64
CA LEU A 473 14.69 5.41 -26.39
C LEU A 473 14.58 6.16 -27.73
N GLY A 474 13.33 6.40 -28.13
CA GLY A 474 13.00 7.07 -29.39
C GLY A 474 13.11 8.59 -29.35
N ALA A 475 13.00 9.24 -30.52
CA ALA A 475 13.03 10.70 -30.61
C ALA A 475 11.84 11.35 -29.90
N GLU A 476 10.67 10.73 -29.95
CA GLU A 476 9.46 11.25 -29.28
C GLU A 476 9.64 11.31 -27.75
N GLU A 477 10.19 10.27 -27.13
CA GLU A 477 10.44 10.26 -25.67
C GLU A 477 11.53 11.25 -25.28
N ILE A 478 12.59 11.40 -26.07
CA ILE A 478 13.61 12.42 -25.81
C ILE A 478 12.98 13.82 -25.83
N GLU A 479 12.22 14.14 -26.88
CA GLU A 479 11.58 15.45 -27.06
C GLU A 479 10.47 15.72 -26.02
N THR A 480 9.68 14.71 -25.66
CA THR A 480 8.47 14.86 -24.85
C THR A 480 8.72 14.62 -23.36
N ILE A 481 9.69 13.78 -23.01
CA ILE A 481 9.95 13.35 -21.62
C ILE A 481 11.28 13.87 -21.11
N VAL A 482 12.39 13.55 -21.78
CA VAL A 482 13.75 13.86 -21.30
C VAL A 482 14.02 15.37 -21.36
N ASN A 483 13.78 16.00 -22.50
CA ASN A 483 14.07 17.41 -22.72
C ASN A 483 13.29 18.33 -21.76
N PRO A 484 11.97 18.16 -21.55
CA PRO A 484 11.23 18.96 -20.57
C PRO A 484 11.76 18.79 -19.14
N MET A 485 12.14 17.57 -18.72
CA MET A 485 12.75 17.37 -17.40
C MET A 485 14.11 18.06 -17.27
N CYS A 486 14.90 18.13 -18.35
CA CYS A 486 16.16 18.88 -18.36
C CYS A 486 15.95 20.39 -18.24
N LEU A 487 14.88 20.93 -18.83
CA LEU A 487 14.60 22.37 -18.83
C LEU A 487 13.90 22.82 -17.54
N GLU A 488 12.84 22.11 -17.15
CA GLU A 488 11.93 22.53 -16.07
C GLU A 488 12.21 21.84 -14.74
N ALA A 489 13.02 20.77 -14.74
CA ALA A 489 13.25 19.92 -13.58
C ALA A 489 11.97 19.39 -12.92
N GLN A 490 10.97 19.12 -13.75
CA GLN A 490 9.67 18.53 -13.43
C GLN A 490 9.28 17.60 -14.56
N GLU A 491 8.46 16.60 -14.26
CA GLU A 491 7.91 15.75 -15.31
C GLU A 491 6.93 16.54 -16.19
N PRO A 492 6.82 16.17 -17.48
CA PRO A 492 5.90 16.82 -18.40
C PRO A 492 4.43 16.56 -18.03
N VAL A 493 3.60 17.57 -18.26
CA VAL A 493 2.14 17.54 -18.09
C VAL A 493 1.46 17.48 -19.46
N GLY A 494 0.53 16.55 -19.63
CA GLY A 494 -0.33 16.41 -20.79
C GLY A 494 -1.82 16.53 -20.46
N SER A 495 -2.67 16.15 -21.41
CA SER A 495 -4.13 16.17 -21.29
C SER A 495 -4.74 15.01 -22.10
N MET A 496 -6.07 14.89 -22.10
CA MET A 496 -6.84 13.77 -22.66
C MET A 496 -6.59 12.44 -21.91
N GLY A 497 -7.10 11.33 -22.45
CA GLY A 497 -6.94 9.99 -21.87
C GLY A 497 -5.86 9.20 -22.60
N ASP A 498 -5.48 8.05 -22.06
CA ASP A 498 -4.66 7.08 -22.77
C ASP A 498 -5.53 6.22 -23.68
N ASP A 499 -5.52 6.54 -24.97
CA ASP A 499 -6.30 5.87 -26.00
C ASP A 499 -5.46 4.92 -26.89
N THR A 500 -4.23 4.62 -26.44
CA THR A 500 -3.34 3.63 -27.05
C THR A 500 -3.64 2.22 -26.50
N PRO A 501 -3.28 1.15 -27.23
CA PRO A 501 -3.45 -0.21 -26.73
C PRO A 501 -2.65 -0.45 -25.45
N VAL A 502 -3.18 -1.28 -24.54
CA VAL A 502 -2.35 -1.84 -23.45
C VAL A 502 -1.18 -2.64 -24.06
N ALA A 503 -0.04 -2.69 -23.38
CA ALA A 503 1.23 -3.15 -23.96
C ALA A 503 1.14 -4.49 -24.70
N VAL A 504 0.47 -5.48 -24.09
CA VAL A 504 0.27 -6.83 -24.65
C VAL A 504 -0.58 -6.87 -25.94
N LEU A 505 -1.39 -5.84 -26.20
CA LEU A 505 -2.22 -5.73 -27.41
C LEU A 505 -1.58 -4.86 -28.49
N SER A 506 -0.49 -4.16 -28.18
CA SER A 506 0.20 -3.34 -29.17
C SER A 506 0.79 -4.21 -30.28
N ARG A 507 0.75 -3.69 -31.51
CA ARG A 507 1.42 -4.29 -32.67
C ARG A 507 2.87 -3.84 -32.80
N ARG A 508 3.30 -2.91 -31.95
CA ARG A 508 4.67 -2.41 -31.87
C ARG A 508 5.36 -3.04 -30.66
N ASN A 509 6.69 -3.12 -30.69
CA ASN A 509 7.45 -3.53 -29.52
C ASN A 509 7.36 -2.44 -28.43
N ARG A 510 6.66 -2.76 -27.34
CA ARG A 510 6.50 -1.90 -26.18
C ARG A 510 7.58 -2.19 -25.15
N SER A 511 7.85 -1.20 -24.29
CA SER A 511 8.79 -1.42 -23.21
C SER A 511 8.21 -2.38 -22.18
N ILE A 512 9.03 -3.25 -21.59
CA ILE A 512 8.59 -4.17 -20.52
C ILE A 512 7.99 -3.40 -19.33
N TYR A 513 8.40 -2.15 -19.12
CA TYR A 513 7.85 -1.27 -18.10
C TYR A 513 6.36 -0.99 -18.32
N ASP A 514 5.89 -0.94 -19.58
CA ASP A 514 4.49 -0.61 -19.92
C ASP A 514 3.49 -1.70 -19.48
N TYR A 515 3.97 -2.90 -19.16
CA TYR A 515 3.16 -3.98 -18.59
C TYR A 515 2.81 -3.76 -17.13
N PHE A 516 3.57 -2.90 -16.42
CA PHE A 516 3.38 -2.60 -15.00
C PHE A 516 2.56 -1.33 -14.84
N ARG A 517 1.36 -1.44 -14.28
CA ARG A 517 0.55 -0.29 -13.86
C ARG A 517 0.80 0.02 -12.40
N GLN A 518 1.01 1.28 -12.06
CA GLN A 518 1.25 1.76 -10.70
C GLN A 518 0.01 1.52 -9.83
N SER A 519 0.20 0.92 -8.66
CA SER A 519 -0.84 0.85 -7.63
C SER A 519 -1.05 2.21 -6.97
N PHE A 520 -2.26 2.45 -6.49
CA PHE A 520 -2.65 3.69 -5.81
C PHE A 520 -3.73 3.41 -4.76
N ALA A 521 -3.74 4.23 -3.72
CA ALA A 521 -4.65 4.11 -2.61
C ALA A 521 -6.03 4.67 -2.97
N GLN A 522 -7.07 3.99 -2.53
CA GLN A 522 -8.46 4.45 -2.66
C GLN A 522 -9.23 4.00 -1.42
N VAL A 523 -9.88 4.95 -0.73
CA VAL A 523 -10.75 4.73 0.43
C VAL A 523 -10.06 4.19 1.69
N THR A 524 -9.43 3.02 1.62
CA THR A 524 -8.92 2.29 2.79
C THR A 524 -7.74 2.99 3.47
N ASN A 525 -6.91 3.63 2.67
CA ASN A 525 -5.86 4.53 3.12
C ASN A 525 -5.78 5.75 2.18
N PRO A 526 -5.25 6.90 2.64
CA PRO A 526 -5.12 8.09 1.82
C PRO A 526 -3.78 8.13 1.09
N PRO A 527 -3.72 8.73 -0.12
CA PRO A 527 -2.47 9.20 -0.69
C PRO A 527 -1.91 10.39 0.12
N ILE A 528 -0.62 10.69 -0.06
CA ILE A 528 0.07 11.83 0.58
C ILE A 528 0.26 12.97 -0.42
N ASP A 529 0.34 14.22 0.05
CA ASP A 529 0.69 15.35 -0.81
C ASP A 529 2.23 15.50 -0.93
N PRO A 530 2.85 15.10 -2.06
CA PRO A 530 4.31 15.10 -2.20
C PRO A 530 4.89 16.52 -2.35
N LEU A 531 4.04 17.55 -2.45
CA LEU A 531 4.43 18.94 -2.58
C LEU A 531 4.33 19.67 -1.24
N ARG A 532 3.19 19.52 -0.55
CA ARG A 532 2.90 20.24 0.71
C ARG A 532 3.38 19.50 1.95
N GLU A 533 3.39 18.17 1.88
CA GLU A 533 3.80 17.29 2.98
C GLU A 533 5.15 16.63 2.69
N SER A 534 5.97 17.23 1.81
CA SER A 534 7.26 16.65 1.41
C SER A 534 8.24 16.42 2.58
N ALA A 535 8.04 17.12 3.70
CA ALA A 535 8.87 17.00 4.89
C ALA A 535 8.79 15.61 5.56
N VAL A 536 7.68 14.88 5.39
CA VAL A 536 7.53 13.52 5.93
C VAL A 536 8.09 12.45 4.99
N MET A 537 8.39 12.82 3.73
CA MET A 537 8.83 11.90 2.69
C MET A 537 10.35 11.86 2.56
N SER A 538 10.91 10.70 2.27
CA SER A 538 12.34 10.53 2.02
C SER A 538 12.62 9.55 0.90
N LEU A 539 13.50 9.94 -0.03
CA LEU A 539 14.08 9.02 -1.01
C LEU A 539 15.43 8.48 -0.56
N GLU A 540 15.88 8.81 0.65
CA GLU A 540 17.18 8.34 1.14
C GLU A 540 17.28 6.83 1.04
N THR A 541 18.46 6.36 0.62
CA THR A 541 18.77 4.95 0.57
C THR A 541 20.11 4.67 1.21
N CYS A 542 20.17 3.51 1.84
CA CYS A 542 21.35 2.97 2.46
C CYS A 542 21.95 1.85 1.60
N ILE A 543 23.28 1.71 1.60
CA ILE A 543 24.03 0.61 0.99
C ILE A 543 24.98 0.00 2.03
N GLY A 544 24.97 -1.32 2.16
CA GLY A 544 25.84 -2.09 3.05
C GLY A 544 25.16 -3.37 3.53
N ARG A 545 25.76 -4.06 4.50
CA ARG A 545 25.13 -5.21 5.15
C ARG A 545 24.26 -4.75 6.31
N GLU A 546 23.12 -5.39 6.50
CA GLU A 546 22.30 -5.17 7.69
C GLU A 546 22.87 -5.98 8.86
N HIS A 547 22.61 -5.52 10.08
CA HIS A 547 23.11 -6.14 11.29
C HIS A 547 21.98 -6.43 12.28
N ASN A 548 22.30 -7.26 13.27
CA ASN A 548 21.36 -7.75 14.27
C ASN A 548 20.88 -6.64 15.21
N VAL A 549 19.60 -6.27 15.11
CA VAL A 549 19.00 -5.17 15.90
C VAL A 549 18.96 -5.43 17.41
N PHE A 550 19.14 -6.67 17.88
CA PHE A 550 19.20 -6.97 19.31
C PHE A 550 20.52 -6.57 19.98
N HIS A 551 21.59 -6.38 19.19
CA HIS A 551 22.93 -6.11 19.74
C HIS A 551 23.60 -4.91 19.03
N GLU A 552 23.29 -3.71 19.51
CA GLU A 552 23.73 -2.45 18.93
C GLU A 552 25.23 -2.21 19.15
N THR A 553 25.95 -1.92 18.06
CA THR A 553 27.38 -1.59 18.10
C THR A 553 27.71 -0.54 17.04
N ALA A 554 28.86 0.13 17.18
CA ALA A 554 29.34 1.10 16.18
C ALA A 554 29.44 0.51 14.75
N SER A 555 29.62 -0.81 14.60
CA SER A 555 29.70 -1.47 13.29
C SER A 555 28.41 -1.39 12.46
N HIS A 556 27.26 -1.20 13.11
CA HIS A 556 25.98 -0.98 12.42
C HIS A 556 25.97 0.30 11.58
N ALA A 557 26.89 1.23 11.87
CA ALA A 557 27.07 2.46 11.12
C ALA A 557 28.04 2.30 9.92
N TYR A 558 28.60 1.11 9.66
CA TYR A 558 29.36 0.80 8.43
C TYR A 558 28.45 0.66 7.21
N ARG A 559 27.86 1.79 6.86
CA ARG A 559 26.86 1.93 5.80
C ARG A 559 27.16 3.18 4.98
N VAL A 560 26.69 3.16 3.74
CA VAL A 560 26.76 4.29 2.82
C VAL A 560 25.38 4.91 2.68
N LEU A 561 25.26 6.20 2.99
CA LEU A 561 24.03 6.95 2.80
C LEU A 561 24.06 7.71 1.47
N LEU A 562 22.99 7.53 0.70
CA LEU A 562 22.70 8.26 -0.52
C LEU A 562 21.41 9.07 -0.32
N PRO A 563 21.39 10.38 -0.60
CA PRO A 563 20.18 11.19 -0.45
C PRO A 563 18.97 10.74 -1.29
N TRP A 564 19.22 9.95 -2.34
CA TRP A 564 18.22 9.40 -3.26
C TRP A 564 18.87 8.31 -4.15
N PRO A 565 18.08 7.39 -4.75
CA PRO A 565 18.63 6.21 -5.42
C PRO A 565 19.13 6.48 -6.86
N VAL A 566 19.00 7.69 -7.40
CA VAL A 566 19.42 7.99 -8.78
C VAL A 566 20.86 8.52 -8.80
N LEU A 567 21.77 7.70 -9.31
CA LEU A 567 23.20 7.98 -9.35
C LEU A 567 23.57 8.84 -10.57
N ASN A 568 24.54 9.74 -10.39
CA ASN A 568 25.33 10.24 -11.52
C ASN A 568 26.61 9.40 -11.62
N TYR A 569 27.40 9.64 -12.67
CA TYR A 569 28.62 8.87 -12.92
C TYR A 569 29.61 8.96 -11.74
N VAL A 570 29.81 10.15 -11.17
CA VAL A 570 30.74 10.33 -10.04
C VAL A 570 30.31 9.48 -8.84
N LYS A 571 29.04 9.55 -8.45
CA LYS A 571 28.51 8.75 -7.34
C LYS A 571 28.63 7.26 -7.61
N TYR A 572 28.33 6.82 -8.82
CA TYR A 572 28.52 5.43 -9.22
C TYR A 572 29.97 4.99 -9.04
N GLN A 573 30.95 5.74 -9.56
CA GLN A 573 32.37 5.43 -9.40
C GLN A 573 32.83 5.50 -7.94
N THR A 574 32.34 6.47 -7.16
CA THR A 574 32.62 6.57 -5.73
C THR A 574 32.17 5.31 -4.99
N LEU A 575 30.98 4.78 -5.29
CA LEU A 575 30.47 3.55 -4.68
C LEU A 575 31.35 2.34 -5.03
N LEU A 576 31.80 2.23 -6.28
CA LEU A 576 32.66 1.12 -6.70
C LEU A 576 34.07 1.20 -6.11
N GLY A 577 34.54 2.41 -5.77
CA GLY A 577 35.84 2.68 -5.17
C GLY A 577 35.89 2.63 -3.65
N LEU A 578 34.79 2.24 -2.97
CA LEU A 578 34.75 2.14 -1.51
C LEU A 578 35.61 0.98 -0.98
N ASP A 579 35.87 1.00 0.32
CA ASP A 579 36.65 -0.04 1.02
C ASP A 579 36.03 -1.43 0.81
N GLN A 580 36.79 -2.29 0.12
CA GLN A 580 36.35 -3.63 -0.27
C GLN A 580 36.15 -4.57 0.93
N ARG A 581 36.63 -4.22 2.12
CA ARG A 581 36.35 -5.00 3.35
C ARG A 581 34.87 -4.99 3.72
N TYR A 582 34.19 -3.87 3.48
CA TYR A 582 32.78 -3.69 3.86
C TYR A 582 31.86 -3.63 2.63
N TYR A 583 32.35 -3.08 1.52
CA TYR A 583 31.56 -2.74 0.33
C TYR A 583 32.06 -3.44 -0.93
N ARG A 584 32.52 -4.70 -0.80
CA ARG A 584 32.96 -5.50 -1.95
C ARG A 584 31.88 -5.50 -3.03
N ASN A 585 32.24 -5.07 -4.24
CA ASN A 585 31.33 -5.05 -5.37
C ASN A 585 31.70 -6.10 -6.42
N VAL A 586 30.69 -6.66 -7.09
CA VAL A 586 30.84 -7.60 -8.21
C VAL A 586 29.90 -7.16 -9.32
N ARG A 587 30.42 -7.07 -10.56
CA ARG A 587 29.64 -6.69 -11.75
C ARG A 587 29.22 -7.92 -12.54
N PHE A 588 27.93 -7.99 -12.86
CA PHE A 588 27.31 -9.00 -13.70
C PHE A 588 26.80 -8.34 -14.98
N SER A 589 27.13 -8.95 -16.12
CA SER A 589 26.58 -8.51 -17.40
C SER A 589 25.15 -9.03 -17.54
N LEU A 590 24.25 -8.18 -18.04
CA LEU A 590 22.90 -8.57 -18.43
C LEU A 590 22.82 -9.06 -19.87
N ASN A 591 23.95 -9.15 -20.58
CA ASN A 591 24.00 -9.60 -21.97
C ASN A 591 24.33 -11.10 -22.05
N TYR A 592 23.38 -11.90 -22.50
CA TYR A 592 23.54 -13.35 -22.66
C TYR A 592 23.56 -13.75 -24.14
N ASP A 593 24.16 -14.90 -24.40
CA ASP A 593 24.17 -15.51 -25.72
C ASP A 593 22.87 -16.34 -25.90
N PRO A 594 21.98 -15.91 -26.79
CA PRO A 594 20.65 -16.50 -26.92
C PRO A 594 20.65 -17.80 -27.76
N ASP A 595 21.81 -18.22 -28.28
CA ASP A 595 22.02 -19.53 -28.90
C ASP A 595 22.50 -20.56 -27.87
N SER A 596 23.04 -20.09 -26.74
CA SER A 596 23.53 -20.94 -25.64
C SER A 596 22.44 -21.28 -24.62
N GLN A 597 21.55 -20.33 -24.33
CA GLN A 597 20.46 -20.47 -23.36
C GLN A 597 19.33 -19.49 -23.67
N ASP A 598 18.12 -19.80 -23.20
CA ASP A 598 16.96 -18.90 -23.31
C ASP A 598 16.94 -17.83 -22.21
N LEU A 599 16.07 -16.83 -22.36
CA LEU A 599 15.92 -15.73 -21.40
C LEU A 599 15.63 -16.22 -19.97
N LYS A 600 14.84 -17.28 -19.81
CA LYS A 600 14.47 -17.78 -18.48
C LYS A 600 15.69 -18.37 -17.78
N ALA A 601 16.39 -19.28 -18.44
CA ALA A 601 17.61 -19.90 -17.92
C ALA A 601 18.67 -18.82 -17.60
N ALA A 602 18.82 -17.82 -18.46
CA ALA A 602 19.78 -16.76 -18.23
C ALA A 602 19.47 -15.89 -16.99
N LEU A 603 18.19 -15.68 -16.69
CA LEU A 603 17.75 -15.00 -15.46
C LEU A 603 17.96 -15.86 -14.20
N GLU A 604 17.72 -17.17 -14.30
CA GLU A 604 17.97 -18.13 -13.22
C GLU A 604 19.48 -18.22 -12.90
N ASP A 605 20.32 -18.37 -13.93
CA ASP A 605 21.79 -18.37 -13.82
C ASP A 605 22.34 -17.07 -13.22
N LEU A 606 21.80 -15.92 -13.63
CA LEU A 606 22.17 -14.61 -13.07
C LEU A 606 21.85 -14.55 -11.58
N SER A 607 20.65 -15.00 -11.21
CA SER A 607 20.18 -15.03 -9.82
C SER A 607 21.10 -15.91 -8.96
N GLU A 608 21.39 -17.14 -9.41
CA GLU A 608 22.28 -18.07 -8.70
C GLU A 608 23.71 -17.53 -8.56
N SER A 609 24.25 -16.95 -9.63
CA SER A 609 25.58 -16.34 -9.64
C SER A 609 25.67 -15.16 -8.66
N CYS A 610 24.60 -14.36 -8.57
CA CYS A 610 24.50 -13.27 -7.60
C CYS A 610 24.48 -13.80 -6.16
N VAL A 611 23.67 -14.82 -5.86
CA VAL A 611 23.64 -15.47 -4.54
C VAL A 611 25.02 -16.01 -4.17
N SER A 612 25.68 -16.72 -5.09
CA SER A 612 27.03 -17.26 -4.87
C SER A 612 28.06 -16.15 -4.59
N ALA A 613 27.95 -14.99 -5.24
CA ALA A 613 28.84 -13.87 -4.98
C ALA A 613 28.63 -13.27 -3.59
N VAL A 614 27.39 -13.21 -3.10
CA VAL A 614 27.07 -12.74 -1.74
C VAL A 614 27.61 -13.70 -0.69
N HIS A 615 27.43 -15.01 -0.86
CA HIS A 615 28.11 -16.02 -0.02
C HIS A 615 29.64 -15.86 -0.06
N GLY A 616 30.20 -15.50 -1.22
CA GLY A 616 31.60 -15.16 -1.39
C GLY A 616 32.02 -13.83 -0.72
N GLY A 617 31.09 -13.07 -0.14
CA GLY A 617 31.32 -11.83 0.59
C GLY A 617 31.04 -10.54 -0.21
N ALA A 618 30.42 -10.61 -1.39
CA ALA A 618 29.97 -9.42 -2.12
C ALA A 618 28.81 -8.73 -1.37
N THR A 619 28.93 -7.42 -1.17
CA THR A 619 27.89 -6.59 -0.53
C THR A 619 27.12 -5.76 -1.57
N ILE A 620 27.73 -5.48 -2.72
CA ILE A 620 27.16 -4.69 -3.81
C ILE A 620 27.18 -5.54 -5.09
N LEU A 621 26.00 -5.78 -5.65
CA LEU A 621 25.80 -6.48 -6.92
C LEU A 621 25.49 -5.45 -7.99
N VAL A 622 26.37 -5.31 -8.98
CA VAL A 622 26.19 -4.37 -10.08
C VAL A 622 25.68 -5.12 -11.30
N LEU A 623 24.39 -4.96 -11.61
CA LEU A 623 23.78 -5.47 -12.83
C LEU A 623 23.98 -4.44 -13.94
N SER A 624 24.54 -4.84 -15.09
CA SER A 624 24.91 -3.91 -16.15
C SER A 624 24.52 -4.42 -17.53
N ASP A 625 23.66 -3.68 -18.24
CA ASP A 625 23.27 -3.97 -19.64
C ASP A 625 24.19 -3.29 -20.68
N ARG A 626 25.27 -2.67 -20.21
CA ARG A 626 26.13 -1.79 -21.01
C ARG A 626 26.97 -2.51 -22.08
N ASP A 627 27.28 -3.78 -21.89
CA ASP A 627 28.20 -4.54 -22.74
C ASP A 627 27.49 -5.15 -23.97
N LEU A 628 26.83 -4.30 -24.77
CA LEU A 628 26.10 -4.72 -25.97
C LEU A 628 27.04 -5.26 -27.05
N SER A 629 26.64 -6.36 -27.68
CA SER A 629 27.32 -6.99 -28.82
C SER A 629 26.30 -7.61 -29.78
N ARG A 630 26.69 -7.91 -31.02
CA ARG A 630 25.76 -8.37 -32.08
C ARG A 630 25.23 -9.78 -31.85
N ASP A 631 26.00 -10.59 -31.14
CA ASP A 631 25.78 -11.99 -30.80
C ASP A 631 25.08 -12.17 -29.45
N ARG A 632 24.72 -11.08 -28.75
CA ARG A 632 24.10 -11.14 -27.43
C ARG A 632 22.83 -10.31 -27.36
N LEU A 633 21.93 -10.74 -26.49
CA LEU A 633 20.72 -10.00 -26.15
C LEU A 633 20.80 -9.48 -24.72
N PRO A 634 20.37 -8.23 -24.47
CA PRO A 634 20.22 -7.73 -23.11
C PRO A 634 18.97 -8.36 -22.47
N MET A 635 19.12 -8.91 -21.27
CA MET A 635 17.99 -9.25 -20.41
C MET A 635 17.21 -7.97 -20.07
N PRO A 636 15.86 -7.98 -20.12
CA PRO A 636 15.08 -6.84 -19.66
C PRO A 636 15.39 -6.50 -18.20
N ALA A 637 15.86 -5.28 -17.94
CA ALA A 637 16.36 -4.87 -16.62
C ALA A 637 15.37 -5.10 -15.46
N PRO A 638 14.05 -4.85 -15.58
CA PRO A 638 13.08 -5.18 -14.53
C PRO A 638 13.03 -6.66 -14.17
N LEU A 639 13.10 -7.55 -15.17
CA LEU A 639 13.06 -8.99 -14.95
C LEU A 639 14.35 -9.48 -14.28
N ALA A 640 15.50 -8.96 -14.69
CA ALA A 640 16.79 -9.27 -14.07
C ALA A 640 16.86 -8.81 -12.61
N VAL A 641 16.46 -7.56 -12.32
CA VAL A 641 16.41 -7.04 -10.94
C VAL A 641 15.44 -7.86 -10.09
N GLY A 642 14.25 -8.17 -10.62
CA GLY A 642 13.25 -8.97 -9.94
C GLY A 642 13.74 -10.39 -9.62
N ALA A 643 14.29 -11.09 -10.61
CA ALA A 643 14.80 -12.45 -10.44
C ALA A 643 15.93 -12.51 -9.38
N VAL A 644 16.91 -11.60 -9.46
CA VAL A 644 17.99 -11.51 -8.47
C VAL A 644 17.45 -11.16 -7.07
N HIS A 645 16.51 -10.22 -6.98
CA HIS A 645 15.89 -9.88 -5.70
C HIS A 645 15.19 -11.08 -5.06
N GLN A 646 14.39 -11.82 -5.85
CA GLN A 646 13.69 -13.01 -5.37
C GLN A 646 14.65 -14.16 -5.02
N GLY A 647 15.71 -14.36 -5.81
CA GLY A 647 16.75 -15.34 -5.49
C GLY A 647 17.45 -15.06 -4.16
N LEU A 648 17.80 -13.79 -3.92
CA LEU A 648 18.41 -13.36 -2.65
C LEU A 648 17.45 -13.49 -1.46
N LEU A 649 16.14 -13.22 -1.65
CA LEU A 649 15.15 -13.44 -0.59
C LEU A 649 15.03 -14.91 -0.23
N ARG A 650 14.91 -15.81 -1.24
CA ARG A 650 14.84 -17.26 -1.02
C ARG A 650 16.08 -17.83 -0.35
N ALA A 651 17.25 -17.25 -0.63
CA ALA A 651 18.51 -17.63 -0.01
C ALA A 651 18.73 -17.04 1.40
N GLY A 652 17.87 -16.12 1.87
CA GLY A 652 18.09 -15.39 3.13
C GLY A 652 19.24 -14.37 3.06
N GLU A 653 19.72 -14.04 1.85
CA GLU A 653 20.91 -13.21 1.62
C GLU A 653 20.59 -11.76 1.24
N ARG A 654 19.30 -11.41 1.09
CA ARG A 654 18.89 -10.05 0.72
C ARG A 654 19.38 -8.97 1.70
N PRO A 655 19.43 -9.17 3.04
CA PRO A 655 19.98 -8.19 3.99
C PRO A 655 21.50 -7.99 3.86
N ASN A 656 22.21 -8.93 3.24
CA ASN A 656 23.66 -8.88 3.03
C ASN A 656 24.07 -8.22 1.71
N ALA A 657 23.10 -7.92 0.84
CA ALA A 657 23.34 -7.50 -0.54
C ALA A 657 22.62 -6.21 -0.93
N ASN A 658 23.15 -5.51 -1.92
CA ASN A 658 22.57 -4.28 -2.47
C ASN A 658 22.64 -4.36 -3.99
N ILE A 659 21.51 -4.15 -4.67
CA ILE A 659 21.43 -4.27 -6.13
C ILE A 659 21.59 -2.87 -6.73
N ILE A 660 22.66 -2.65 -7.47
CA ILE A 660 22.87 -1.44 -8.28
C ILE A 660 22.65 -1.83 -9.73
N ILE A 661 21.79 -1.10 -10.44
CA ILE A 661 21.54 -1.32 -11.88
C ILE A 661 22.16 -0.17 -12.70
N GLU A 662 23.17 -0.51 -13.51
CA GLU A 662 23.68 0.34 -14.59
C GLU A 662 22.90 0.00 -15.86
N THR A 663 21.95 0.86 -16.25
CA THR A 663 21.00 0.53 -17.33
C THR A 663 20.84 1.63 -18.37
N GLY A 664 20.69 1.20 -19.62
CA GLY A 664 20.25 2.04 -20.73
C GLY A 664 18.73 2.22 -20.82
N SER A 665 17.95 1.38 -20.13
CA SER A 665 16.50 1.28 -20.31
C SER A 665 15.66 2.33 -19.55
N ALA A 666 16.19 2.94 -18.49
CA ALA A 666 15.44 3.84 -17.60
C ALA A 666 15.62 5.33 -17.98
N ARG A 667 14.52 6.01 -18.34
CA ARG A 667 14.48 7.43 -18.73
C ARG A 667 13.32 8.26 -18.15
N ASP A 668 12.32 7.64 -17.53
CA ASP A 668 11.17 8.33 -16.93
C ASP A 668 10.90 7.86 -15.48
N PRO A 669 10.18 8.64 -14.64
CA PRO A 669 9.94 8.30 -13.24
C PRO A 669 9.33 6.91 -13.00
N HIS A 670 8.46 6.44 -13.91
CA HIS A 670 7.81 5.13 -13.77
C HIS A 670 8.81 3.99 -13.92
N GLN A 671 9.72 4.09 -14.88
CA GLN A 671 10.75 3.08 -15.11
C GLN A 671 11.71 2.97 -13.92
N TYR A 672 12.09 4.09 -13.31
CA TYR A 672 12.84 4.06 -12.04
C TYR A 672 12.01 3.43 -10.92
N ALA A 673 10.72 3.76 -10.81
CA ALA A 673 9.85 3.20 -9.77
C ALA A 673 9.69 1.68 -9.91
N VAL A 674 9.59 1.14 -11.12
CA VAL A 674 9.53 -0.31 -11.35
C VAL A 674 10.83 -0.99 -10.89
N LEU A 675 12.00 -0.50 -11.31
CA LEU A 675 13.28 -1.07 -10.87
C LEU A 675 13.45 -1.06 -9.35
N LEU A 676 13.09 0.05 -8.69
CA LEU A 676 13.16 0.18 -7.24
C LEU A 676 12.13 -0.72 -6.52
N GLY A 677 10.90 -0.75 -7.03
CA GLY A 677 9.82 -1.58 -6.49
C GLY A 677 10.04 -3.08 -6.68
N LEU A 678 10.86 -3.48 -7.66
CA LEU A 678 11.32 -4.87 -7.87
C LEU A 678 12.61 -5.21 -7.11
N GLY A 679 13.20 -4.26 -6.38
CA GLY A 679 14.27 -4.55 -5.41
C GLY A 679 15.61 -3.86 -5.65
N ALA A 680 15.75 -3.01 -6.69
CA ALA A 680 16.97 -2.22 -6.88
C ALA A 680 17.21 -1.28 -5.69
N THR A 681 18.46 -1.18 -5.26
CA THR A 681 18.91 -0.22 -4.24
C THR A 681 19.22 1.14 -4.85
N ALA A 682 19.92 1.17 -5.99
CA ALA A 682 20.27 2.40 -6.70
C ALA A 682 20.37 2.17 -8.22
N ILE A 683 20.17 3.24 -9.00
CA ILE A 683 20.09 3.19 -10.47
C ILE A 683 21.08 4.19 -11.05
N TYR A 684 21.95 3.73 -11.95
CA TYR A 684 22.81 4.58 -12.79
C TYR A 684 22.30 4.55 -14.26
N PRO A 685 21.58 5.60 -14.70
CA PRO A 685 20.95 5.64 -16.02
C PRO A 685 21.91 6.22 -17.08
N TYR A 686 22.91 5.45 -17.49
CA TYR A 686 23.98 5.98 -18.33
C TYR A 686 23.48 6.51 -19.69
N LEU A 687 22.52 5.82 -20.32
CA LEU A 687 22.03 6.18 -21.66
C LEU A 687 21.20 7.47 -21.67
N ALA A 688 20.42 7.71 -20.62
CA ALA A 688 19.69 8.96 -20.46
C ALA A 688 20.66 10.15 -20.42
N PHE A 689 21.74 10.04 -19.64
CA PHE A 689 22.76 11.10 -19.59
C PHE A 689 23.51 11.28 -20.91
N GLN A 690 23.87 10.19 -21.59
CA GLN A 690 24.50 10.27 -22.92
C GLN A 690 23.59 10.94 -23.94
N SER A 691 22.29 10.64 -23.91
CA SER A 691 21.29 11.25 -24.81
C SER A 691 21.10 12.73 -24.52
N ILE A 692 21.07 13.15 -23.25
CA ILE A 692 21.02 14.58 -22.87
C ILE A 692 22.22 15.34 -23.43
N ASN A 693 23.41 14.74 -23.35
CA ASN A 693 24.63 15.36 -23.88
C ASN A 693 24.58 15.47 -25.40
N GLN A 694 24.12 14.42 -26.10
CA GLN A 694 23.92 14.45 -27.55
C GLN A 694 22.95 15.57 -27.97
N GLN A 695 21.83 15.72 -27.28
CA GLN A 695 20.85 16.80 -27.56
C GLN A 695 21.45 18.19 -27.36
N GLN A 696 22.32 18.34 -26.37
CA GLN A 696 23.04 19.60 -26.13
C GLN A 696 24.09 19.87 -27.21
N GLU A 697 24.89 18.87 -27.59
CA GLU A 697 25.91 18.97 -28.64
C GLU A 697 25.31 19.26 -30.02
N SER A 698 24.12 18.72 -30.31
CA SER A 698 23.40 18.99 -31.56
C SER A 698 22.69 20.35 -31.58
N GLY A 699 22.67 21.08 -30.47
CA GLY A 699 21.93 22.34 -30.31
C GLY A 699 20.41 22.17 -30.18
N ALA A 700 19.91 20.95 -30.00
CA ALA A 700 18.48 20.68 -29.80
C ALA A 700 18.02 21.02 -28.36
N LEU A 701 18.96 21.07 -27.41
CA LEU A 701 18.72 21.41 -26.02
C LEU A 701 19.71 22.49 -25.57
N GLU A 702 19.20 23.68 -25.22
CA GLU A 702 20.01 24.78 -24.73
C GLU A 702 20.28 24.66 -23.22
N GLY A 703 21.52 24.90 -22.80
CA GLY A 703 21.90 24.93 -21.38
C GLY A 703 23.25 24.29 -21.11
N GLU A 704 23.72 24.45 -19.88
CA GLU A 704 24.97 23.85 -19.43
C GLU A 704 24.76 22.35 -19.12
N PRO A 705 25.58 21.42 -19.64
CA PRO A 705 25.32 19.98 -19.55
C PRO A 705 25.12 19.43 -18.14
N ILE A 706 25.87 19.92 -17.14
CA ILE A 706 25.74 19.47 -15.76
C ILE A 706 24.40 19.94 -15.19
N GLN A 707 24.02 21.18 -15.45
CA GLN A 707 22.74 21.72 -15.01
C GLN A 707 21.56 20.97 -15.63
N LEU A 708 21.63 20.61 -16.92
CA LEU A 708 20.60 19.82 -17.60
C LEU A 708 20.44 18.44 -16.94
N ARG A 709 21.55 17.72 -16.68
CA ARG A 709 21.51 16.42 -15.99
C ARG A 709 21.01 16.52 -14.55
N LYS A 710 21.36 17.59 -13.83
CA LYS A 710 20.83 17.86 -12.48
C LYS A 710 19.33 18.12 -12.50
N ASN A 711 18.86 18.91 -13.46
CA ASN A 711 17.45 19.18 -13.65
C ASN A 711 16.69 17.89 -13.96
N TYR A 712 17.18 17.07 -14.89
CA TYR A 712 16.63 15.76 -15.19
C TYR A 712 16.50 14.90 -13.92
N ARG A 713 17.58 14.72 -13.15
CA ARG A 713 17.55 13.95 -11.89
C ARG A 713 16.56 14.53 -10.87
N ARG A 714 16.42 15.85 -10.80
CA ARG A 714 15.45 16.54 -9.93
C ARG A 714 14.02 16.32 -10.40
N GLY A 715 13.77 16.27 -11.72
CA GLY A 715 12.50 15.85 -12.31
C GLY A 715 12.13 14.42 -11.89
N ILE A 716 13.07 13.48 -12.06
CA ILE A 716 12.90 12.08 -11.62
C ILE A 716 12.58 11.98 -10.12
N ARG A 717 13.26 12.75 -9.25
CA ARG A 717 12.92 12.78 -7.81
C ARG A 717 11.50 13.18 -7.53
N LYS A 718 11.03 14.27 -8.15
CA LYS A 718 9.66 14.74 -7.95
C LYS A 718 8.65 13.70 -8.43
N GLY A 719 8.94 13.06 -9.57
CA GLY A 719 8.14 11.95 -10.09
C GLY A 719 8.13 10.73 -9.14
N LEU A 720 9.28 10.33 -8.59
CA LEU A 720 9.36 9.23 -7.63
C LEU A 720 8.57 9.54 -6.34
N LEU A 721 8.76 10.73 -5.75
CA LEU A 721 7.98 11.15 -4.57
C LEU A 721 6.48 11.07 -4.85
N LYS A 722 6.05 11.52 -6.02
CA LYS A 722 4.65 11.42 -6.44
C LYS A 722 4.18 9.96 -6.58
N ILE A 723 4.96 9.08 -7.20
CA ILE A 723 4.58 7.67 -7.36
C ILE A 723 4.42 7.00 -5.98
N LEU A 724 5.37 7.22 -5.06
CA LEU A 724 5.28 6.72 -3.68
C LEU A 724 4.03 7.26 -2.97
N SER A 725 3.75 8.56 -3.13
CA SER A 725 2.64 9.22 -2.45
C SER A 725 1.27 8.73 -2.93
N LYS A 726 1.15 8.17 -4.14
CA LYS A 726 -0.11 7.58 -4.65
C LYS A 726 -0.64 6.45 -3.75
N MET A 727 0.25 5.69 -3.12
CA MET A 727 -0.11 4.65 -2.15
C MET A 727 -0.06 5.14 -0.69
N GLY A 728 0.31 6.42 -0.47
CA GLY A 728 0.54 6.97 0.86
C GLY A 728 1.85 6.51 1.50
N ILE A 729 2.84 6.07 0.71
CA ILE A 729 4.15 5.67 1.23
C ILE A 729 5.06 6.89 1.29
N CYS A 730 5.72 7.09 2.43
CA CYS A 730 6.64 8.20 2.67
C CYS A 730 8.09 7.88 2.30
N THR A 731 8.53 6.62 2.44
CA THR A 731 9.95 6.29 2.38
C THR A 731 10.33 5.32 1.26
N MET A 732 11.48 5.56 0.63
CA MET A 732 12.05 4.64 -0.37
C MET A 732 12.43 3.28 0.24
N ALA A 733 12.78 3.23 1.53
CA ALA A 733 13.05 1.99 2.23
C ALA A 733 11.82 1.07 2.24
N SER A 734 10.65 1.61 2.59
CA SER A 734 9.37 0.87 2.59
C SER A 734 8.86 0.55 1.19
N TYR A 735 9.18 1.38 0.19
CA TYR A 735 8.76 1.16 -1.21
C TYR A 735 9.59 0.08 -1.93
N ARG A 736 10.87 -0.07 -1.58
CA ARG A 736 11.77 -1.02 -2.26
C ARG A 736 11.31 -2.46 -2.06
N GLY A 737 11.16 -3.19 -3.16
CA GLY A 737 10.72 -4.59 -3.13
C GLY A 737 9.22 -4.75 -2.82
N SER A 738 8.47 -3.65 -2.67
CA SER A 738 7.03 -3.70 -2.34
C SER A 738 6.15 -4.29 -3.44
N GLN A 739 6.63 -4.27 -4.69
CA GLN A 739 5.92 -4.79 -5.87
C GLN A 739 4.51 -4.20 -6.03
N LEU A 740 4.34 -2.91 -5.71
CA LEU A 740 3.08 -2.16 -5.77
C LEU A 740 2.69 -1.80 -7.20
N PHE A 741 2.47 -2.84 -8.01
CA PHE A 741 2.04 -2.76 -9.40
C PHE A 741 0.96 -3.81 -9.73
N GLU A 742 0.27 -3.58 -10.85
CA GLU A 742 -0.51 -4.58 -11.58
C GLU A 742 0.22 -4.91 -12.89
N ALA A 743 0.49 -6.19 -13.15
CA ALA A 743 0.96 -6.68 -14.43
C ALA A 743 -0.22 -7.03 -15.33
N VAL A 744 -0.37 -6.30 -16.44
CA VAL A 744 -1.41 -6.54 -17.44
C VAL A 744 -0.79 -7.22 -18.65
N GLY A 745 -1.04 -8.52 -18.81
CA GLY A 745 -0.57 -9.29 -19.97
C GLY A 745 0.82 -9.92 -19.84
N LEU A 746 1.27 -10.24 -18.62
CA LEU A 746 2.43 -11.09 -18.38
C LEU A 746 2.00 -12.50 -17.99
N ALA A 747 2.70 -13.52 -18.49
CA ALA A 747 2.40 -14.91 -18.15
C ALA A 747 2.74 -15.21 -16.67
N PRO A 748 2.03 -16.16 -16.03
CA PRO A 748 2.27 -16.55 -14.65
C PRO A 748 3.73 -16.96 -14.38
N GLU A 749 4.39 -17.64 -15.31
CA GLU A 749 5.80 -18.04 -15.19
C GLU A 749 6.76 -16.85 -15.03
N VAL A 750 6.50 -15.73 -15.72
CA VAL A 750 7.30 -14.49 -15.62
C VAL A 750 7.06 -13.84 -14.27
N VAL A 751 5.78 -13.74 -13.87
CA VAL A 751 5.38 -13.15 -12.59
C VAL A 751 5.96 -13.96 -11.43
N SER A 752 5.84 -15.29 -11.44
CA SER A 752 6.36 -16.15 -10.36
C SER A 752 7.87 -16.07 -10.19
N LEU A 753 8.64 -15.99 -11.29
CA LEU A 753 10.11 -15.93 -11.21
C LEU A 753 10.61 -14.54 -10.77
N CYS A 754 10.05 -13.48 -11.36
CA CYS A 754 10.62 -12.13 -11.25
C CYS A 754 9.87 -11.21 -10.27
N CYS A 755 8.57 -11.38 -10.10
CA CYS A 755 7.73 -10.43 -9.37
C CYS A 755 6.46 -11.07 -8.77
N PRO A 756 6.60 -12.08 -7.88
CA PRO A 756 5.49 -12.94 -7.44
C PRO A 756 4.37 -12.21 -6.69
N LYS A 757 4.65 -11.02 -6.13
CA LYS A 757 3.66 -10.21 -5.40
C LYS A 757 2.94 -9.19 -6.28
N VAL A 758 3.36 -9.00 -7.54
CA VAL A 758 2.61 -8.18 -8.51
C VAL A 758 1.31 -8.89 -8.89
N ALA A 759 0.19 -8.16 -8.87
CA ALA A 759 -1.10 -8.72 -9.27
C ALA A 759 -1.13 -8.91 -10.78
N SER A 760 -1.56 -10.08 -11.27
CA SER A 760 -1.74 -10.32 -12.71
C SER A 760 -3.04 -11.07 -12.96
N LYS A 761 -4.09 -10.30 -13.27
CA LYS A 761 -5.45 -10.82 -13.48
C LYS A 761 -5.70 -11.34 -14.87
N ILE A 762 -4.89 -10.88 -15.83
CA ILE A 762 -4.91 -11.32 -17.20
C ILE A 762 -3.49 -11.68 -17.63
N ALA A 763 -3.29 -12.96 -17.94
CA ALA A 763 -2.04 -13.49 -18.43
C ALA A 763 -1.76 -13.01 -19.87
N GLY A 764 -0.53 -13.16 -20.32
CA GLY A 764 -0.13 -12.82 -21.68
C GLY A 764 1.25 -13.36 -22.03
N ALA A 765 2.18 -12.47 -22.36
CA ALA A 765 3.52 -12.81 -22.86
C ALA A 765 4.35 -13.60 -21.83
N GLY A 766 4.90 -14.75 -22.26
CA GLY A 766 5.87 -15.54 -21.52
C GLY A 766 7.32 -15.14 -21.86
N PHE A 767 8.29 -15.90 -21.35
CA PHE A 767 9.70 -15.60 -21.61
C PHE A 767 10.06 -15.69 -23.09
N ALA A 768 9.46 -16.64 -23.82
CA ALA A 768 9.71 -16.84 -25.24
C ALA A 768 9.24 -15.65 -26.09
N GLU A 769 8.04 -15.12 -25.85
CA GLU A 769 7.53 -13.94 -26.55
C GLU A 769 8.37 -12.70 -26.23
N LEU A 770 8.72 -12.51 -24.94
CA LEU A 770 9.55 -11.37 -24.51
C LEU A 770 10.96 -11.43 -25.11
N GLU A 771 11.57 -12.61 -25.18
CA GLU A 771 12.84 -12.79 -25.87
C GLU A 771 12.72 -12.47 -27.36
N GLN A 772 11.63 -12.92 -28.00
CA GLN A 772 11.38 -12.63 -29.42
C GLN A 772 11.24 -11.12 -29.67
N ASP A 773 10.57 -10.39 -28.77
CA ASP A 773 10.48 -8.93 -28.85
C ASP A 773 11.86 -8.28 -28.76
N VAL A 774 12.70 -8.72 -27.81
CA VAL A 774 14.09 -8.24 -27.68
C VAL A 774 14.91 -8.55 -28.94
N ARG A 775 14.78 -9.76 -29.51
CA ARG A 775 15.43 -10.13 -30.79
C ARG A 775 15.03 -9.20 -31.93
N ARG A 776 13.72 -8.92 -32.08
CA ARG A 776 13.23 -7.98 -33.12
C ARG A 776 13.80 -6.58 -32.96
N VAL A 777 13.93 -6.08 -31.72
CA VAL A 777 14.57 -4.79 -31.46
C VAL A 777 16.06 -4.87 -31.82
N ALA A 778 16.76 -5.93 -31.41
CA ALA A 778 18.18 -6.11 -31.68
C ALA A 778 18.49 -6.12 -33.19
N ASP A 779 17.70 -6.87 -33.98
CA ASP A 779 17.84 -6.96 -35.44
C ASP A 779 17.77 -5.58 -36.11
N GLN A 780 16.90 -4.70 -35.60
CA GLN A 780 16.74 -3.33 -36.08
C GLN A 780 17.81 -2.38 -35.51
N ALA A 781 18.22 -2.57 -34.25
CA ALA A 781 19.14 -1.68 -33.56
C ALA A 781 20.50 -1.58 -34.25
N TRP A 782 20.98 -2.68 -34.85
CA TRP A 782 22.27 -2.76 -35.53
C TRP A 782 22.28 -2.21 -36.96
N VAL A 783 21.12 -1.82 -37.53
CA VAL A 783 21.03 -1.27 -38.88
C VAL A 783 21.37 0.22 -38.89
N GLU A 784 22.53 0.57 -39.48
CA GLU A 784 23.05 1.95 -39.48
C GLU A 784 22.14 2.96 -40.17
N SER A 785 21.42 2.56 -41.23
CA SER A 785 20.51 3.44 -41.97
C SER A 785 19.20 3.75 -41.24
N GLN A 786 18.92 3.07 -40.12
CA GLN A 786 17.64 3.20 -39.42
C GLN A 786 17.63 4.47 -38.55
N ARG A 787 16.72 5.39 -38.85
CA ARG A 787 16.54 6.63 -38.07
C ARG A 787 15.88 6.35 -36.71
N PRO A 788 16.09 7.21 -35.71
CA PRO A 788 15.34 7.15 -34.45
C PRO A 788 13.84 7.18 -34.71
N VAL A 789 13.12 6.23 -34.13
CA VAL A 789 11.69 6.07 -34.37
C VAL A 789 10.91 7.11 -33.57
N ARG A 790 9.83 7.63 -34.18
CA ARG A 790 8.77 8.35 -33.48
C ARG A 790 7.58 7.41 -33.41
N ASP A 791 7.36 6.83 -32.24
CA ASP A 791 6.42 5.72 -32.10
C ASP A 791 4.96 6.16 -32.03
N GLY A 792 4.67 7.44 -31.80
CA GLY A 792 3.30 7.93 -31.70
C GLY A 792 2.64 7.49 -30.40
N ILE A 793 3.38 7.37 -29.29
CA ILE A 793 2.83 6.86 -28.03
C ILE A 793 2.01 7.94 -27.30
N TYR A 794 2.47 9.19 -27.31
CA TYR A 794 1.84 10.26 -26.53
C TYR A 794 0.83 11.08 -27.33
N ARG A 795 0.90 10.99 -28.66
CA ARG A 795 -0.05 11.62 -29.59
C ARG A 795 -0.10 10.83 -30.89
N PHE A 796 -1.26 10.86 -31.53
CA PHE A 796 -1.43 10.25 -32.85
C PHE A 796 -0.41 10.80 -33.85
N MET A 797 0.30 9.89 -34.52
CA MET A 797 1.16 10.18 -35.65
C MET A 797 0.87 9.18 -36.77
N HIS A 798 0.84 9.64 -38.01
CA HIS A 798 0.64 8.75 -39.15
C HIS A 798 1.77 7.71 -39.22
N GLY A 799 1.43 6.43 -39.23
CA GLY A 799 2.39 5.32 -39.17
C GLY A 799 3.00 5.06 -37.77
N GLY A 800 2.48 5.72 -36.73
CA GLY A 800 2.80 5.49 -35.32
C GLY A 800 1.99 4.36 -34.70
N GLU A 801 1.85 4.38 -33.38
CA GLU A 801 0.95 3.54 -32.59
C GLU A 801 -0.51 3.84 -32.95
N GLU A 802 -1.36 2.83 -32.79
CA GLU A 802 -2.79 2.99 -33.01
C GLU A 802 -3.44 3.78 -31.86
N HIS A 803 -4.39 4.65 -32.22
CA HIS A 803 -5.15 5.48 -31.28
C HIS A 803 -6.65 5.29 -31.50
N ALA A 804 -7.41 5.15 -30.41
CA ALA A 804 -8.87 5.09 -30.49
C ALA A 804 -9.47 6.41 -31.00
N TYR A 805 -8.85 7.55 -30.67
CA TYR A 805 -9.20 8.87 -31.21
C TYR A 805 -8.21 9.26 -32.31
N ASN A 806 -8.50 8.85 -33.53
CA ASN A 806 -7.77 9.26 -34.73
C ASN A 806 -8.59 10.27 -35.59
N PRO A 807 -7.96 10.97 -36.55
CA PRO A 807 -8.64 11.99 -37.34
C PRO A 807 -9.91 11.50 -38.04
N ASP A 808 -9.89 10.29 -38.62
CA ASP A 808 -11.02 9.74 -39.36
C ASP A 808 -12.22 9.51 -38.44
N VAL A 809 -11.99 8.87 -37.28
CA VAL A 809 -13.02 8.62 -36.26
C VAL A 809 -13.63 9.94 -35.75
N VAL A 810 -12.81 10.96 -35.50
CA VAL A 810 -13.29 12.25 -34.99
C VAL A 810 -14.10 13.00 -36.05
N MET A 811 -13.62 13.03 -37.30
CA MET A 811 -14.30 13.71 -38.41
C MET A 811 -15.63 13.05 -38.75
N ASP A 812 -15.68 11.71 -38.81
CA ASP A 812 -16.92 10.98 -39.08
C ASP A 812 -17.95 11.18 -37.98
N LEU A 813 -17.55 11.21 -36.70
CA LEU A 813 -18.46 11.50 -35.59
C LEU A 813 -19.03 12.93 -35.67
N GLN A 814 -18.17 13.93 -35.92
CA GLN A 814 -18.61 15.32 -36.07
C GLN A 814 -19.59 15.47 -37.24
N GLN A 815 -19.32 14.82 -38.37
CA GLN A 815 -20.20 14.80 -39.53
C GLN A 815 -21.55 14.15 -39.20
N ALA A 816 -21.54 13.01 -38.50
CA ALA A 816 -22.76 12.29 -38.12
C ALA A 816 -23.68 13.14 -37.23
N VAL A 817 -23.12 13.83 -36.24
CA VAL A 817 -23.87 14.71 -35.34
C VAL A 817 -24.34 15.98 -36.05
N ALA A 818 -23.54 16.52 -36.99
CA ALA A 818 -23.90 17.73 -37.74
C ALA A 818 -25.05 17.50 -38.74
N THR A 819 -25.11 16.34 -39.41
CA THR A 819 -26.14 16.06 -40.42
C THR A 819 -27.36 15.33 -39.88
N GLY A 820 -27.21 14.59 -38.77
CA GLY A 820 -28.24 13.70 -38.24
C GLY A 820 -28.56 12.50 -39.13
N LYS A 821 -27.75 12.23 -40.18
CA LYS A 821 -28.02 11.14 -41.13
C LYS A 821 -27.45 9.81 -40.62
N TRP A 822 -28.28 8.77 -40.59
CA TRP A 822 -27.87 7.42 -40.18
C TRP A 822 -26.67 6.86 -40.98
N ALA A 823 -26.60 7.16 -42.28
CA ALA A 823 -25.49 6.73 -43.12
C ALA A 823 -24.13 7.33 -42.69
N ASP A 824 -24.14 8.55 -42.13
CA ASP A 824 -22.93 9.19 -41.62
C ASP A 824 -22.52 8.55 -40.29
N TYR A 825 -23.47 8.27 -39.39
CA TYR A 825 -23.21 7.50 -38.16
C TYR A 825 -22.68 6.09 -38.44
N ARG A 826 -23.19 5.43 -39.49
CA ARG A 826 -22.71 4.10 -39.92
C ARG A 826 -21.24 4.12 -40.35
N ARG A 827 -20.76 5.19 -40.98
CA ARG A 827 -19.32 5.33 -41.30
C ARG A 827 -18.48 5.42 -40.05
N PHE A 828 -18.88 6.27 -39.10
CA PHE A 828 -18.24 6.37 -37.78
C PHE A 828 -18.22 5.00 -37.07
N ALA A 829 -19.37 4.33 -36.97
CA ALA A 829 -19.46 3.03 -36.31
C ALA A 829 -18.58 1.98 -37.00
N GLU A 830 -18.56 1.92 -38.33
CA GLU A 830 -17.68 1.00 -39.06
C GLU A 830 -16.20 1.31 -38.88
N ALA A 831 -15.81 2.59 -38.81
CA ALA A 831 -14.42 2.99 -38.52
C ALA A 831 -13.97 2.54 -37.12
N VAL A 832 -14.86 2.60 -36.12
CA VAL A 832 -14.58 2.15 -34.75
C VAL A 832 -14.64 0.62 -34.64
N ASP A 833 -15.62 -0.04 -35.26
CA ASP A 833 -15.87 -1.49 -35.11
C ASP A 833 -14.88 -2.35 -35.90
N ARG A 834 -14.29 -1.82 -36.98
CA ARG A 834 -13.32 -2.55 -37.84
C ARG A 834 -11.86 -2.22 -37.55
N ARG A 835 -11.59 -1.40 -36.54
CA ARG A 835 -10.22 -1.04 -36.15
C ARG A 835 -9.46 -2.25 -35.57
N PRO A 836 -8.12 -2.21 -35.55
CA PRO A 836 -7.30 -3.13 -34.76
C PRO A 836 -7.74 -3.23 -33.30
N THR A 837 -7.55 -4.38 -32.67
CA THR A 837 -7.77 -4.55 -31.23
C THR A 837 -6.93 -3.55 -30.44
N LEU A 838 -7.55 -2.65 -29.67
CA LEU A 838 -6.83 -1.76 -28.75
C LEU A 838 -7.18 -1.99 -27.27
N ALA A 839 -8.39 -2.46 -26.98
CA ALA A 839 -8.86 -2.70 -25.62
C ALA A 839 -9.29 -4.16 -25.41
N LEU A 840 -9.40 -4.60 -24.15
CA LEU A 840 -9.79 -5.97 -23.82
C LEU A 840 -11.19 -6.33 -24.37
N ARG A 841 -12.12 -5.38 -24.37
CA ARG A 841 -13.46 -5.56 -24.97
C ARG A 841 -13.42 -5.88 -26.46
N ASP A 842 -12.38 -5.49 -27.19
CA ASP A 842 -12.24 -5.76 -28.63
C ASP A 842 -11.93 -7.25 -28.90
N LEU A 843 -11.53 -8.01 -27.87
CA LEU A 843 -11.36 -9.46 -27.94
C LEU A 843 -12.67 -10.24 -27.70
N LEU A 844 -13.73 -9.54 -27.30
CA LEU A 844 -15.02 -10.14 -27.00
C LEU A 844 -15.95 -10.05 -28.22
N ARG A 845 -16.74 -11.11 -28.44
CA ARG A 845 -17.83 -11.11 -29.42
C ARG A 845 -19.14 -11.51 -28.78
N LEU A 846 -20.21 -10.81 -29.14
CA LEU A 846 -21.56 -11.21 -28.73
C LEU A 846 -21.95 -12.49 -29.45
N ARG A 847 -22.49 -13.46 -28.72
CA ARG A 847 -23.12 -14.65 -29.32
C ARG A 847 -24.56 -14.28 -29.70
N PRO A 848 -24.92 -14.27 -31.00
CA PRO A 848 -26.27 -13.95 -31.41
C PRO A 848 -27.29 -14.95 -30.85
N ALA A 849 -28.49 -14.47 -30.53
CA ALA A 849 -29.61 -15.33 -30.18
C ALA A 849 -30.05 -16.16 -31.40
N GLU A 850 -30.52 -17.39 -31.18
CA GLU A 850 -31.01 -18.27 -32.26
C GLU A 850 -32.20 -17.65 -33.02
N LYS A 851 -33.02 -16.87 -32.32
CA LYS A 851 -34.13 -16.10 -32.89
C LYS A 851 -33.99 -14.63 -32.49
N PRO A 852 -33.59 -13.73 -33.41
CA PRO A 852 -33.55 -12.30 -33.15
C PRO A 852 -34.94 -11.74 -32.84
N LEU A 853 -35.00 -10.76 -31.93
CA LEU A 853 -36.19 -9.96 -31.70
C LEU A 853 -36.39 -8.94 -32.82
N THR A 854 -37.64 -8.53 -33.07
CA THR A 854 -37.89 -7.35 -33.92
C THR A 854 -37.56 -6.08 -33.15
N LEU A 855 -37.14 -5.01 -33.83
CA LEU A 855 -36.79 -3.75 -33.17
C LEU A 855 -37.94 -3.18 -32.32
N SER A 856 -39.19 -3.41 -32.73
CA SER A 856 -40.40 -3.03 -31.99
C SER A 856 -40.56 -3.73 -30.63
N GLN A 857 -39.82 -4.81 -30.38
CA GLN A 857 -39.81 -5.53 -29.10
C GLN A 857 -38.66 -5.09 -28.18
N VAL A 858 -37.74 -4.25 -28.67
CA VAL A 858 -36.67 -3.66 -27.88
C VAL A 858 -37.23 -2.46 -27.11
N GLU A 859 -36.72 -2.20 -25.92
CA GLU A 859 -37.10 -1.00 -25.16
C GLU A 859 -36.84 0.28 -25.97
N GLY A 860 -37.74 1.25 -25.86
CA GLY A 860 -37.62 2.53 -26.58
C GLY A 860 -36.47 3.39 -26.04
N GLU A 861 -35.94 4.28 -26.88
CA GLU A 861 -34.78 5.13 -26.57
C GLU A 861 -34.98 6.01 -25.33
N ASP A 862 -36.20 6.48 -25.08
CA ASP A 862 -36.57 7.26 -23.90
C ASP A 862 -36.33 6.52 -22.57
N HIS A 863 -36.26 5.17 -22.59
CA HIS A 863 -35.92 4.35 -21.41
C HIS A 863 -34.43 4.04 -21.30
N ILE A 864 -33.67 4.28 -22.37
CA ILE A 864 -32.21 4.06 -22.44
C ILE A 864 -31.47 5.33 -21.98
N TYR A 865 -31.88 6.51 -22.46
CA TYR A 865 -31.21 7.78 -22.13
C TYR A 865 -31.04 8.07 -20.63
N PRO A 866 -32.00 7.74 -19.73
CA PRO A 866 -31.83 7.92 -18.29
C PRO A 866 -30.66 7.12 -17.68
N ARG A 867 -30.13 6.11 -18.39
CA ARG A 867 -28.97 5.31 -17.98
C ARG A 867 -27.63 5.96 -18.35
N PHE A 868 -27.65 7.01 -19.16
CA PHE A 868 -26.45 7.73 -19.57
C PHE A 868 -26.21 8.95 -18.70
N ASP A 869 -24.96 9.07 -18.25
CA ASP A 869 -24.46 10.23 -17.54
C ASP A 869 -23.27 10.82 -18.32
N THR A 870 -23.22 12.15 -18.51
CA THR A 870 -22.00 12.77 -19.04
C THR A 870 -20.91 12.77 -17.96
N ALA A 871 -19.68 12.49 -18.36
CA ALA A 871 -18.54 12.44 -17.45
C ALA A 871 -18.35 13.74 -16.64
N ALA A 872 -17.82 13.59 -15.43
CA ALA A 872 -17.47 14.69 -14.54
C ALA A 872 -16.31 15.52 -15.11
N MET A 873 -16.62 16.67 -15.71
CA MET A 873 -15.65 17.59 -16.29
C MET A 873 -15.86 18.97 -15.68
N SER A 874 -14.81 19.55 -15.07
CA SER A 874 -14.96 20.79 -14.32
C SER A 874 -15.07 22.01 -15.23
N ILE A 875 -15.91 22.96 -14.82
CA ILE A 875 -15.82 24.34 -15.32
C ILE A 875 -14.42 24.91 -15.01
N GLY A 876 -13.76 25.46 -16.03
CA GLY A 876 -12.34 25.84 -16.01
C GLY A 876 -11.45 24.86 -16.78
N ALA A 877 -11.69 23.54 -16.67
CA ALA A 877 -11.11 22.58 -17.60
C ALA A 877 -11.78 22.74 -18.97
N LEU A 878 -13.12 22.74 -18.97
CA LEU A 878 -13.97 23.13 -20.10
C LEU A 878 -14.38 24.60 -20.02
N SER A 879 -14.77 25.16 -21.16
CA SER A 879 -15.42 26.47 -21.20
C SER A 879 -16.84 26.40 -20.60
N PRO A 880 -17.40 27.54 -20.13
CA PRO A 880 -18.79 27.59 -19.66
C PRO A 880 -19.80 27.10 -20.70
N GLU A 881 -19.60 27.43 -21.97
CA GLU A 881 -20.50 27.04 -23.07
C GLU A 881 -20.51 25.53 -23.26
N ALA A 882 -19.35 24.88 -23.25
CA ALA A 882 -19.25 23.43 -23.35
C ALA A 882 -19.90 22.73 -22.15
N HIS A 883 -19.67 23.27 -20.94
CA HIS A 883 -20.22 22.70 -19.70
C HIS A 883 -21.75 22.83 -19.63
N GLU A 884 -22.30 23.99 -19.96
CA GLU A 884 -23.74 24.24 -19.99
C GLU A 884 -24.44 23.43 -21.10
N SER A 885 -23.80 23.29 -22.26
CA SER A 885 -24.35 22.51 -23.38
C SER A 885 -24.58 21.04 -23.00
N LEU A 886 -23.63 20.44 -22.26
CA LEU A 886 -23.78 19.07 -21.75
C LEU A 886 -24.95 18.96 -20.77
N ALA A 887 -25.09 19.92 -19.85
CA ALA A 887 -26.19 19.92 -18.89
C ALA A 887 -27.56 20.05 -19.57
N ILE A 888 -27.69 20.99 -20.51
CA ILE A 888 -28.92 21.19 -21.28
C ILE A 888 -29.29 19.92 -22.06
N ALA A 889 -28.30 19.31 -22.74
CA ALA A 889 -28.54 18.09 -23.52
C ALA A 889 -29.06 16.94 -22.65
N MET A 890 -28.39 16.66 -21.52
CA MET A 890 -28.78 15.54 -20.65
C MET A 890 -30.11 15.78 -19.95
N ASN A 891 -30.38 17.01 -19.51
CA ASN A 891 -31.64 17.35 -18.87
C ASN A 891 -32.84 17.20 -19.83
N ARG A 892 -32.64 17.50 -21.13
CA ARG A 892 -33.67 17.30 -22.17
C ARG A 892 -33.89 15.83 -22.50
N LEU A 893 -32.83 15.03 -22.51
CA LEU A 893 -32.90 13.58 -22.77
C LEU A 893 -33.36 12.76 -21.57
N GLY A 894 -33.47 13.37 -20.38
CA GLY A 894 -33.84 12.66 -19.14
C GLY A 894 -32.69 11.92 -18.45
N GLY A 895 -31.46 12.00 -18.98
CA GLY A 895 -30.25 11.53 -18.30
C GLY A 895 -29.70 12.57 -17.32
N ARG A 896 -28.41 12.43 -16.95
CA ARG A 896 -27.78 13.35 -15.98
C ARG A 896 -26.44 13.88 -16.49
N SER A 897 -26.14 15.13 -16.19
CA SER A 897 -24.80 15.69 -16.33
C SER A 897 -24.12 15.87 -14.98
N ASN A 898 -22.79 15.96 -14.99
CA ASN A 898 -21.98 16.04 -13.79
C ASN A 898 -21.15 17.35 -13.77
N SER A 899 -21.24 18.08 -12.66
CA SER A 899 -20.59 19.38 -12.49
C SER A 899 -19.05 19.32 -12.54
N GLY A 900 -18.46 18.17 -12.22
CA GLY A 900 -17.02 18.05 -11.99
C GLY A 900 -16.54 18.77 -10.73
N GLU A 901 -15.22 18.81 -10.54
CA GLU A 901 -14.58 19.35 -9.32
C GLU A 901 -14.51 20.88 -9.24
N GLY A 902 -15.21 21.61 -10.11
CA GLY A 902 -15.02 23.06 -10.31
C GLY A 902 -16.01 23.96 -9.59
N GLY A 903 -16.99 23.40 -8.87
CA GLY A 903 -18.18 24.12 -8.43
C GLY A 903 -19.19 24.32 -9.57
N GLU A 904 -20.28 25.01 -9.28
CA GLU A 904 -21.29 25.38 -10.27
C GLU A 904 -21.94 26.72 -9.91
N ASP A 905 -22.23 27.54 -10.91
CA ASP A 905 -22.86 28.85 -10.70
C ASP A 905 -24.30 28.69 -10.18
N PRO A 906 -24.65 29.29 -9.03
CA PRO A 906 -26.02 29.27 -8.50
C PRO A 906 -27.10 29.77 -9.46
N ALA A 907 -26.76 30.61 -10.43
CA ALA A 907 -27.70 31.06 -11.46
C ALA A 907 -28.26 29.90 -12.30
N ARG A 908 -27.58 28.74 -12.32
CA ARG A 908 -28.00 27.55 -13.09
C ARG A 908 -29.05 26.71 -12.40
N PHE A 909 -29.16 26.74 -11.07
CA PHE A 909 -29.88 25.73 -10.27
C PHE A 909 -31.38 25.62 -10.60
N ASN A 910 -32.02 26.73 -10.99
CA ASN A 910 -33.43 26.76 -11.39
C ASN A 910 -33.61 26.79 -12.92
N SER A 911 -32.74 26.12 -13.68
CA SER A 911 -32.76 26.11 -15.15
C SER A 911 -32.34 24.76 -15.74
N GLU A 912 -32.55 24.56 -17.05
CA GLU A 912 -32.04 23.40 -17.80
C GLU A 912 -30.50 23.29 -17.80
N ARG A 913 -29.79 24.30 -17.29
CA ARG A 913 -28.33 24.32 -17.19
C ARG A 913 -27.81 23.66 -15.91
N ASN A 914 -28.68 23.33 -14.95
CA ASN A 914 -28.26 22.70 -13.70
C ASN A 914 -27.70 21.28 -13.95
N SER A 915 -26.51 20.97 -13.45
CA SER A 915 -26.02 19.59 -13.49
C SER A 915 -26.69 18.74 -12.42
N ARG A 916 -27.37 17.65 -12.80
CA ARG A 916 -28.07 16.78 -11.83
C ARG A 916 -27.13 16.02 -10.90
N ILE A 917 -25.89 15.76 -11.33
CA ILE A 917 -24.84 15.19 -10.49
C ILE A 917 -23.89 16.31 -10.05
N LYS A 918 -23.66 16.40 -8.75
CA LYS A 918 -22.78 17.40 -8.13
C LYS A 918 -21.61 16.68 -7.47
N GLN A 919 -20.39 16.95 -7.92
CA GLN A 919 -19.20 16.28 -7.41
C GLN A 919 -18.68 16.92 -6.11
N VAL A 920 -18.20 16.08 -5.19
CA VAL A 920 -17.47 16.44 -3.98
C VAL A 920 -16.08 15.81 -4.08
N ALA A 921 -15.06 16.64 -4.35
CA ALA A 921 -13.67 16.24 -4.54
C ALA A 921 -12.76 16.86 -3.46
N SER A 922 -11.52 16.38 -3.35
CA SER A 922 -10.57 16.75 -2.28
C SER A 922 -10.42 18.25 -2.03
N GLY A 923 -10.38 19.08 -3.09
CA GLY A 923 -10.26 20.53 -2.96
C GLY A 923 -11.50 21.27 -2.46
N ARG A 924 -12.67 20.61 -2.39
CA ARG A 924 -13.97 21.18 -2.00
C ARG A 924 -14.35 22.49 -2.73
N PHE A 925 -13.82 22.70 -3.93
CA PHE A 925 -14.09 23.91 -4.71
C PHE A 925 -15.59 24.05 -5.02
N GLY A 926 -16.17 25.18 -4.63
CA GLY A 926 -17.58 25.50 -4.85
C GLY A 926 -18.57 24.63 -4.07
N VAL A 927 -18.11 23.77 -3.14
CA VAL A 927 -18.99 22.92 -2.33
C VAL A 927 -19.59 23.76 -1.20
N SER A 928 -20.91 23.94 -1.26
CA SER A 928 -21.70 24.66 -0.25
C SER A 928 -23.02 23.95 -0.01
N ALA A 929 -23.73 24.25 1.09
CA ALA A 929 -25.06 23.70 1.33
C ALA A 929 -26.02 23.96 0.15
N HIS A 930 -25.99 25.17 -0.42
CA HIS A 930 -26.80 25.53 -1.58
C HIS A 930 -26.45 24.72 -2.84
N TYR A 931 -25.16 24.41 -3.06
CA TYR A 931 -24.71 23.54 -4.13
C TYR A 931 -25.19 22.09 -3.94
N LEU A 932 -25.10 21.57 -2.71
CA LEU A 932 -25.43 20.17 -2.39
C LEU A 932 -26.93 19.86 -2.47
N VAL A 933 -27.80 20.80 -2.07
CA VAL A 933 -29.26 20.62 -2.12
C VAL A 933 -29.85 20.69 -3.54
N ASN A 934 -29.08 21.16 -4.52
CA ASN A 934 -29.50 21.27 -5.93
C ASN A 934 -28.99 20.10 -6.80
N ALA A 935 -28.73 18.94 -6.17
CA ALA A 935 -28.28 17.72 -6.80
C ALA A 935 -29.34 16.60 -6.67
N ASP A 936 -29.45 15.78 -7.70
CA ASP A 936 -30.12 14.47 -7.62
C ASP A 936 -29.14 13.39 -7.16
N VAL A 937 -27.85 13.55 -7.50
CA VAL A 937 -26.77 12.66 -7.08
C VAL A 937 -25.57 13.48 -6.60
N LEU A 938 -25.06 13.15 -5.42
CA LEU A 938 -23.82 13.68 -4.87
C LEU A 938 -22.70 12.66 -5.11
N GLN A 939 -21.73 12.99 -5.95
CA GLN A 939 -20.63 12.08 -6.29
C GLN A 939 -19.36 12.41 -5.50
N ILE A 940 -18.98 11.55 -4.56
CA ILE A 940 -17.67 11.59 -3.90
C ILE A 940 -16.62 11.09 -4.91
N LYS A 941 -15.68 11.96 -5.28
CA LYS A 941 -14.61 11.63 -6.21
C LYS A 941 -13.36 11.19 -5.45
N ILE A 942 -13.21 9.89 -5.24
CA ILE A 942 -11.98 9.32 -4.65
C ILE A 942 -10.83 9.40 -5.65
N ALA A 943 -11.07 9.00 -6.90
CA ALA A 943 -10.03 8.99 -7.93
C ALA A 943 -10.59 9.17 -9.35
N GLN A 944 -9.70 9.38 -10.32
CA GLN A 944 -10.00 9.39 -11.75
C GLN A 944 -8.93 8.63 -12.56
N GLY A 945 -9.33 7.98 -13.65
CA GLY A 945 -8.47 7.09 -14.45
C GLY A 945 -7.18 7.72 -14.96
N ALA A 946 -7.23 8.98 -15.37
CA ALA A 946 -6.07 9.71 -15.91
C ALA A 946 -4.96 10.05 -14.90
N LYS A 947 -5.28 10.01 -13.60
CA LYS A 947 -4.36 10.35 -12.49
C LYS A 947 -4.87 9.85 -11.15
N PRO A 948 -4.97 8.54 -10.97
CA PRO A 948 -5.37 7.98 -9.70
C PRO A 948 -4.27 8.20 -8.66
N GLY A 949 -4.67 8.39 -7.39
CA GLY A 949 -3.76 8.73 -6.29
C GLY A 949 -3.24 10.19 -6.32
N GLU A 950 -3.81 11.06 -7.15
CA GLU A 950 -3.43 12.48 -7.28
C GLU A 950 -4.65 13.42 -7.32
N GLY A 951 -4.40 14.70 -7.03
CA GLY A 951 -5.41 15.75 -7.05
C GLY A 951 -5.74 16.30 -8.45
N GLY A 952 -6.89 16.98 -8.52
CA GLY A 952 -7.27 17.87 -9.61
C GLY A 952 -6.19 18.92 -9.91
N GLN A 953 -6.04 19.30 -11.17
CA GLN A 953 -5.07 20.32 -11.59
C GLN A 953 -5.75 21.28 -12.55
N LEU A 954 -5.68 22.57 -12.25
CA LEU A 954 -6.10 23.65 -13.13
C LEU A 954 -4.96 24.68 -13.24
N PRO A 955 -4.33 24.83 -14.42
CA PRO A 955 -3.28 25.82 -14.63
C PRO A 955 -3.75 27.24 -14.33
N GLY A 956 -2.89 28.06 -13.71
CA GLY A 956 -3.25 29.40 -13.23
C GLY A 956 -3.82 30.32 -14.30
N HIS A 957 -3.35 30.24 -15.54
CA HIS A 957 -3.87 31.04 -16.66
C HIS A 957 -5.33 30.68 -17.04
N LYS A 958 -5.86 29.53 -16.62
CA LYS A 958 -7.28 29.15 -16.76
C LYS A 958 -8.12 29.55 -15.55
N VAL A 959 -7.51 30.04 -14.48
CA VAL A 959 -8.19 30.52 -13.27
C VAL A 959 -8.55 31.98 -13.47
N THR A 960 -9.57 32.21 -14.30
CA THR A 960 -10.13 33.55 -14.53
C THR A 960 -10.80 34.10 -13.28
N VAL A 961 -11.24 35.36 -13.30
CA VAL A 961 -11.95 35.97 -12.17
C VAL A 961 -13.22 35.18 -11.84
N GLU A 962 -13.97 34.77 -12.85
CA GLU A 962 -15.20 34.00 -12.72
C GLU A 962 -14.93 32.63 -12.10
N ILE A 963 -13.90 31.91 -12.60
CA ILE A 963 -13.50 30.61 -12.03
C ILE A 963 -13.03 30.78 -10.59
N ALA A 964 -12.25 31.81 -10.30
CA ALA A 964 -11.76 32.09 -8.96
C ALA A 964 -12.92 32.40 -7.99
N THR A 965 -13.93 33.16 -8.42
CA THR A 965 -15.14 33.42 -7.65
C THR A 965 -15.92 32.12 -7.36
N LEU A 966 -16.15 31.28 -8.37
CA LEU A 966 -16.85 30.00 -8.21
C LEU A 966 -16.14 29.05 -7.23
N ARG A 967 -14.80 29.08 -7.23
CA ARG A 967 -13.97 28.20 -6.41
C ARG A 967 -13.55 28.79 -5.07
N CYS A 968 -13.96 30.04 -4.78
CA CYS A 968 -13.46 30.80 -3.63
C CYS A 968 -11.91 30.85 -3.58
N SER A 969 -11.26 31.04 -4.73
CA SER A 969 -9.81 31.04 -4.90
C SER A 969 -9.27 32.37 -5.43
N THR A 970 -7.96 32.44 -5.66
CA THR A 970 -7.29 33.65 -6.18
C THR A 970 -7.16 33.57 -7.71
N PRO A 971 -7.56 34.61 -8.47
CA PRO A 971 -7.36 34.66 -9.92
C PRO A 971 -5.88 34.50 -10.33
N GLY A 972 -5.63 33.79 -11.42
CA GLY A 972 -4.29 33.58 -11.98
C GLY A 972 -3.41 32.55 -11.25
N VAL A 973 -3.84 32.03 -10.10
CA VAL A 973 -3.07 31.07 -9.29
C VAL A 973 -3.42 29.64 -9.68
N THR A 974 -2.42 28.81 -9.99
CA THR A 974 -2.61 27.39 -10.28
C THR A 974 -3.26 26.67 -9.11
N LEU A 975 -4.36 25.96 -9.37
CA LEU A 975 -5.05 25.15 -8.38
C LEU A 975 -4.65 23.69 -8.54
N ILE A 976 -3.87 23.18 -7.57
CA ILE A 976 -3.56 21.76 -7.43
C ILE A 976 -4.30 21.29 -6.19
N SER A 977 -5.34 20.46 -6.34
CA SER A 977 -6.04 19.91 -5.19
C SER A 977 -5.13 18.97 -4.40
N PRO A 978 -5.33 18.82 -3.08
CA PRO A 978 -4.69 17.75 -2.34
C PRO A 978 -5.00 16.38 -3.00
N PRO A 979 -4.07 15.42 -3.02
CA PRO A 979 -4.37 14.07 -3.45
C PRO A 979 -5.46 13.38 -2.60
N PRO A 980 -5.41 13.40 -1.25
CA PRO A 980 -6.45 12.80 -0.45
C PRO A 980 -7.62 13.75 -0.19
N HIS A 981 -8.76 13.18 0.17
CA HIS A 981 -9.76 13.88 0.95
C HIS A 981 -9.26 13.94 2.41
N HIS A 982 -9.04 15.13 2.97
CA HIS A 982 -8.56 15.25 4.36
C HIS A 982 -9.60 14.85 5.42
N ASP A 983 -10.82 14.57 5.00
CA ASP A 983 -11.91 13.98 5.78
C ASP A 983 -12.20 12.52 5.39
N ILE A 984 -11.32 11.87 4.61
CA ILE A 984 -11.37 10.44 4.31
C ILE A 984 -9.96 9.85 4.38
N TYR A 985 -9.60 9.27 5.53
CA TYR A 985 -8.34 8.53 5.71
C TYR A 985 -8.55 7.03 5.88
N SER A 986 -9.80 6.58 5.82
CA SER A 986 -10.21 5.19 6.03
C SER A 986 -11.65 4.98 5.53
N ILE A 987 -12.11 3.72 5.54
CA ILE A 987 -13.48 3.40 5.12
C ILE A 987 -14.55 3.99 6.08
N GLU A 988 -14.27 4.05 7.39
CA GLU A 988 -15.18 4.67 8.36
C GLU A 988 -15.32 6.19 8.14
N ASP A 989 -14.25 6.85 7.71
CA ASP A 989 -14.30 8.28 7.39
C ASP A 989 -15.11 8.53 6.10
N LEU A 990 -15.03 7.61 5.11
CA LEU A 990 -15.92 7.64 3.95
C LEU A 990 -17.39 7.47 4.37
N SER A 991 -17.67 6.52 5.27
CA SER A 991 -19.01 6.33 5.82
C SER A 991 -19.54 7.60 6.48
N GLN A 992 -18.70 8.31 7.24
CA GLN A 992 -19.06 9.60 7.83
C GLN A 992 -19.38 10.65 6.76
N LEU A 993 -18.57 10.77 5.70
CA LEU A 993 -18.89 11.73 4.63
C LEU A 993 -20.19 11.37 3.90
N ILE A 994 -20.45 10.09 3.66
CA ILE A 994 -21.72 9.64 3.07
C ILE A 994 -22.89 10.03 3.99
N PHE A 995 -22.75 9.81 5.29
CA PHE A 995 -23.73 10.24 6.28
C PHE A 995 -23.97 11.75 6.21
N ASP A 996 -22.92 12.58 6.25
CA ASP A 996 -23.02 14.04 6.21
C ASP A 996 -23.73 14.54 4.94
N LEU A 997 -23.43 13.95 3.78
CA LEU A 997 -24.06 14.30 2.50
C LEU A 997 -25.56 13.95 2.50
N LYS A 998 -25.93 12.78 3.05
CA LYS A 998 -27.34 12.39 3.19
C LYS A 998 -28.09 13.24 4.22
N GLN A 999 -27.41 13.76 5.26
CA GLN A 999 -28.01 14.71 6.20
C GLN A 999 -28.30 16.06 5.55
N VAL A 1000 -27.39 16.58 4.72
CA VAL A 1000 -27.59 17.86 4.02
C VAL A 1000 -28.65 17.75 2.93
N ASN A 1001 -28.67 16.66 2.16
CA ASN A 1001 -29.67 16.43 1.12
C ASN A 1001 -30.25 15.01 1.22
N PRO A 1002 -31.34 14.81 2.00
CA PRO A 1002 -31.96 13.50 2.20
C PRO A 1002 -32.58 12.87 0.96
N LYS A 1003 -32.72 13.63 -0.14
CA LYS A 1003 -33.31 13.15 -1.40
C LYS A 1003 -32.27 12.72 -2.43
N ALA A 1004 -31.01 13.14 -2.27
CA ALA A 1004 -29.97 12.82 -3.23
C ALA A 1004 -29.40 11.42 -2.98
N LEU A 1005 -29.08 10.73 -4.07
CA LEU A 1005 -28.25 9.52 -4.03
C LEU A 1005 -26.79 9.91 -3.83
N VAL A 1006 -26.03 9.10 -3.08
CA VAL A 1006 -24.59 9.28 -2.92
C VAL A 1006 -23.85 8.27 -3.79
N ALA A 1007 -23.04 8.78 -4.72
CA ALA A 1007 -22.20 7.98 -5.61
C ALA A 1007 -20.73 8.05 -5.17
N VAL A 1008 -20.00 6.95 -5.23
CA VAL A 1008 -18.55 6.93 -5.01
C VAL A 1008 -17.84 6.56 -6.30
N LYS A 1009 -16.96 7.45 -6.78
CA LYS A 1009 -16.17 7.25 -8.00
C LYS A 1009 -14.80 6.67 -7.65
N LEU A 1010 -14.58 5.43 -8.07
CA LEU A 1010 -13.34 4.67 -7.97
C LEU A 1010 -12.69 4.52 -9.35
N VAL A 1011 -11.45 4.06 -9.36
CA VAL A 1011 -10.71 3.68 -10.56
C VAL A 1011 -10.41 2.18 -10.50
N ALA A 1012 -10.51 1.51 -11.64
CA ALA A 1012 -10.18 0.09 -11.75
C ALA A 1012 -8.71 -0.14 -11.33
N SER A 1013 -8.51 -1.08 -10.41
CA SER A 1013 -7.22 -1.54 -9.93
C SER A 1013 -7.40 -2.91 -9.26
N PRO A 1014 -6.32 -3.64 -8.97
CA PRO A 1014 -6.39 -4.78 -8.07
C PRO A 1014 -7.03 -4.39 -6.73
N GLY A 1015 -7.90 -5.25 -6.19
CA GLY A 1015 -8.64 -5.02 -4.95
C GLY A 1015 -9.84 -4.06 -5.04
N VAL A 1016 -10.18 -3.51 -6.23
CA VAL A 1016 -11.30 -2.56 -6.33
C VAL A 1016 -12.65 -3.19 -5.97
N GLY A 1017 -12.79 -4.51 -6.13
CA GLY A 1017 -13.98 -5.24 -5.68
C GLY A 1017 -14.13 -5.25 -4.16
N THR A 1018 -13.03 -5.47 -3.44
CA THR A 1018 -12.98 -5.40 -1.98
C THR A 1018 -13.33 -3.99 -1.48
N ILE A 1019 -12.77 -2.97 -2.12
CA ILE A 1019 -13.10 -1.56 -1.80
C ILE A 1019 -14.59 -1.30 -2.04
N ALA A 1020 -15.15 -1.81 -3.14
CA ALA A 1020 -16.56 -1.62 -3.46
C ALA A 1020 -17.51 -2.26 -2.43
N VAL A 1021 -17.14 -3.39 -1.82
CA VAL A 1021 -17.88 -3.97 -0.68
C VAL A 1021 -17.87 -3.02 0.51
N GLY A 1022 -16.70 -2.49 0.87
CA GLY A 1022 -16.61 -1.47 1.94
C GLY A 1022 -17.48 -0.26 1.65
N VAL A 1023 -17.44 0.25 0.42
CA VAL A 1023 -18.25 1.40 -0.05
C VAL A 1023 -19.76 1.12 0.05
N ALA A 1024 -20.19 -0.09 -0.29
CA ALA A 1024 -21.59 -0.51 -0.13
C ALA A 1024 -21.99 -0.58 1.35
N LYS A 1025 -21.13 -1.16 2.21
CA LYS A 1025 -21.33 -1.19 3.68
C LYS A 1025 -21.33 0.21 4.32
N ALA A 1026 -20.68 1.18 3.68
CA ALA A 1026 -20.72 2.59 4.04
C ALA A 1026 -21.98 3.33 3.53
N TYR A 1027 -22.98 2.59 3.03
CA TYR A 1027 -24.27 3.11 2.57
C TYR A 1027 -24.24 3.99 1.32
N ALA A 1028 -23.24 3.82 0.45
CA ALA A 1028 -23.27 4.46 -0.87
C ALA A 1028 -24.37 3.85 -1.75
N ASP A 1029 -25.07 4.67 -2.52
CA ASP A 1029 -26.17 4.24 -3.38
C ASP A 1029 -25.69 3.82 -4.78
N LEU A 1030 -24.57 4.40 -5.24
CA LEU A 1030 -23.99 4.14 -6.56
C LEU A 1030 -22.45 4.01 -6.47
N ILE A 1031 -21.88 3.10 -7.26
CA ILE A 1031 -20.43 2.94 -7.39
C ILE A 1031 -20.06 3.11 -8.87
N THR A 1032 -19.15 4.04 -9.16
CA THR A 1032 -18.62 4.26 -10.52
C THR A 1032 -17.21 3.71 -10.62
N ILE A 1033 -16.96 2.76 -11.52
CA ILE A 1033 -15.62 2.23 -11.82
C ILE A 1033 -15.09 2.90 -13.09
N SER A 1034 -14.02 3.68 -12.96
CA SER A 1034 -13.37 4.37 -14.08
C SER A 1034 -12.18 3.56 -14.61
N GLY A 1035 -12.04 3.44 -15.93
CA GLY A 1035 -10.85 2.83 -16.55
C GLY A 1035 -9.66 3.79 -16.60
N TYR A 1036 -8.46 3.25 -16.81
CA TYR A 1036 -7.23 4.02 -17.03
C TYR A 1036 -7.34 5.01 -18.20
N ASP A 1037 -8.18 4.68 -19.19
CA ASP A 1037 -8.38 5.41 -20.44
C ASP A 1037 -9.24 6.69 -20.28
N GLY A 1038 -9.65 7.02 -19.05
CA GLY A 1038 -10.42 8.22 -18.76
C GLY A 1038 -9.65 9.53 -19.04
N GLY A 1039 -10.32 10.49 -19.68
CA GLY A 1039 -9.71 11.79 -20.04
C GLY A 1039 -9.48 12.76 -18.87
N THR A 1040 -8.63 13.76 -19.10
CA THR A 1040 -8.35 14.86 -18.16
C THR A 1040 -8.00 16.16 -18.89
N GLY A 1041 -8.26 17.31 -18.26
CA GLY A 1041 -7.80 18.60 -18.76
C GLY A 1041 -6.31 18.87 -18.52
N ALA A 1042 -5.72 18.25 -17.49
CA ALA A 1042 -4.29 18.34 -17.15
C ALA A 1042 -3.87 17.17 -16.23
N SER A 1043 -2.80 16.47 -16.58
CA SER A 1043 -2.21 15.39 -15.78
C SER A 1043 -0.76 15.14 -16.17
N PRO A 1044 0.11 14.73 -15.22
CA PRO A 1044 1.43 14.20 -15.57
C PRO A 1044 1.34 13.07 -16.61
N LEU A 1045 2.24 13.06 -17.59
CA LEU A 1045 2.23 12.03 -18.64
C LEU A 1045 2.45 10.62 -18.06
N THR A 1046 3.22 10.50 -16.99
CA THR A 1046 3.46 9.21 -16.31
C THR A 1046 2.17 8.63 -15.73
N SER A 1047 1.31 9.46 -15.17
CA SER A 1047 0.03 9.02 -14.60
C SER A 1047 -0.97 8.64 -15.67
N LEU A 1048 -1.00 9.37 -16.79
CA LEU A 1048 -1.83 9.02 -17.95
C LEU A 1048 -1.47 7.64 -18.52
N LYS A 1049 -0.17 7.36 -18.66
CA LYS A 1049 0.33 6.16 -19.36
C LYS A 1049 0.55 4.95 -18.47
N TYR A 1050 0.65 5.11 -17.14
CA TYR A 1050 1.09 4.01 -16.29
C TYR A 1050 0.25 3.81 -15.03
N ALA A 1051 -0.85 4.54 -14.82
CA ALA A 1051 -1.67 4.37 -13.61
C ALA A 1051 -3.13 4.05 -13.96
N GLY A 1052 -3.76 3.18 -13.16
CA GLY A 1052 -5.10 2.66 -13.44
C GLY A 1052 -5.09 1.36 -14.26
N GLY A 1053 -6.11 0.54 -14.05
CA GLY A 1053 -6.36 -0.70 -14.79
C GLY A 1053 -7.48 -0.56 -15.83
N PRO A 1054 -7.62 -1.54 -16.74
CA PRO A 1054 -8.77 -1.64 -17.65
C PRO A 1054 -10.08 -1.74 -16.88
N TRP A 1055 -11.10 -0.97 -17.28
CA TRP A 1055 -12.40 -1.00 -16.60
C TRP A 1055 -13.11 -2.33 -16.78
N GLU A 1056 -12.83 -3.10 -17.84
CA GLU A 1056 -13.39 -4.43 -18.06
C GLU A 1056 -13.05 -5.37 -16.89
N LEU A 1057 -11.83 -5.28 -16.37
CA LEU A 1057 -11.37 -6.07 -15.22
C LEU A 1057 -11.99 -5.55 -13.92
N GLY A 1058 -11.88 -4.24 -13.67
CA GLY A 1058 -12.39 -3.64 -12.43
C GLY A 1058 -13.91 -3.76 -12.28
N LEU A 1059 -14.67 -3.56 -13.36
CA LEU A 1059 -16.13 -3.67 -13.34
C LEU A 1059 -16.57 -5.13 -13.08
N ALA A 1060 -15.93 -6.08 -13.74
CA ALA A 1060 -16.23 -7.50 -13.56
C ALA A 1060 -15.90 -7.95 -12.13
N GLU A 1061 -14.76 -7.54 -11.59
CA GLU A 1061 -14.38 -7.80 -10.20
C GLU A 1061 -15.36 -7.18 -9.21
N THR A 1062 -15.68 -5.88 -9.34
CA THR A 1062 -16.67 -5.21 -8.47
C THR A 1062 -18.01 -5.94 -8.52
N HIS A 1063 -18.49 -6.34 -9.69
CA HIS A 1063 -19.74 -7.08 -9.81
C HIS A 1063 -19.67 -8.46 -9.12
N GLN A 1064 -18.61 -9.22 -9.37
CA GLN A 1064 -18.41 -10.55 -8.77
C GLN A 1064 -18.32 -10.46 -7.25
N THR A 1065 -17.54 -9.51 -6.74
CA THR A 1065 -17.35 -9.34 -5.30
C THR A 1065 -18.64 -8.88 -4.64
N LEU A 1066 -19.32 -7.84 -5.12
CA LEU A 1066 -20.60 -7.42 -4.52
C LEU A 1066 -21.64 -8.55 -4.51
N ARG A 1067 -21.71 -9.37 -5.57
CA ARG A 1067 -22.61 -10.54 -5.61
C ARG A 1067 -22.19 -11.63 -4.64
N ALA A 1068 -20.90 -11.89 -4.49
CA ALA A 1068 -20.38 -12.89 -3.56
C ALA A 1068 -20.62 -12.51 -2.08
N ASN A 1069 -20.93 -11.24 -1.82
CA ASN A 1069 -21.13 -10.68 -0.48
C ASN A 1069 -22.61 -10.26 -0.26
N ASP A 1070 -23.54 -10.59 -1.17
CA ASP A 1070 -24.96 -10.20 -1.12
C ASP A 1070 -25.20 -8.67 -0.98
N LEU A 1071 -24.34 -7.88 -1.64
CA LEU A 1071 -24.36 -6.41 -1.63
C LEU A 1071 -24.51 -5.80 -3.03
N ARG A 1072 -24.85 -6.60 -4.06
CA ARG A 1072 -25.02 -6.13 -5.44
C ARG A 1072 -26.45 -5.70 -5.73
#